data_AF-A0A1V6D8J4-F1
#
_entry.id   AF-A0A1V6D8J4-F1
#
_cell.length_a   1.000
_cell.length_b   1.000
_cell.length_c   1.000
_cell.angle_alpha   90.00
_cell.angle_beta   90.00
_cell.angle_gamma   90.00
#
_symmetry.space_group_name_H-M   'P 1'
#
loop_
_entity.id
_entity.type
_entity.pdbx_description
1 polymer ?
#
loop_
_entity_poly.entity_id
_entity_poly.type
_entity_poly.pdbx_seq_one_letter_code
_entity_poly.pdbx_strand_id
1 'polypeptide(L)'
;MKLVALVAGLLSAVGAAAPPVPAWVVQSARQVPVAASADVVVCGGSSGAAAAALAAARAGASVVLITSRHYLGEDLAGTMRLFLEEGETPATELGKAIFTTPPAGLTHGVAYTYKADRQAGGKHPDTATPSRLNDGKWATAQYDSVQYDGDVTIDLTLEKEATLRSLHAMVFRGGDYAVQSLTVSTSVDGKTWRPAGQAAAEDGGAYTILRVELAGPARHVRCAFRKTAQAERVLLGEVLLNAASPGDAAQALRLTTPLQVKRVLDRALRQAGVQVFYGCYAAELLRDAEGQVAGVTMCNRTGRQAIAAKLVVDALHGAPLAQRAGAEFRRPAGGSVELKWIAIAADAAKTTQDNVKVRQLDVSSQVTYKANLKKPASRMSWWEYTVRIPFDEGWQWRARAEQAVRDVSYEPSQVYTADLPFFVHPWCIRSAKPAGEWPGADKLDLVCLRPEGQKRLWVLGGCADMPREAAERLLRPTAFLAVGERVGQALARQAKELAAPAGVRVEASHADTPAVGAGEVRELLAGIRPLPRPARVEQAASHLPVLGDYDVVVIGGGTSGGPAGIAAARRGARTLVVEHLHALGGVGTIGMIGKYWYGNRVGFTNTVPQNPTEVRMEWYRSELRKARADIWMGCLGCGALVEGGRVVGAVVATPHGRGVVRARIVIDATGSADVAIAAGAAYVFVDDDFALQASHIPLRLPGQHYLNGDRPSIDDSDVLHVRSAIQDKLDKTERVFDLGQILDTRERRRIVGEYTLDWLDIINRRTFPDTVVRSTSDYDSHGYQIHPFFALTHVPARTAFWANTPFRCILPKGLEGIMVVGLGHSAHRDAMPITRMQPDLHNLGYAAGAAGAMAAKSGKPLRELDVRVLQKHLVQVGNLPASVLTDDDSYPIPVQRLKQAVAAAAKDYAGVELLLAQPGDSIPLLKAAHAAAKGRDRLIYAHVLAAMGDATGIEDVCNAILAGGVVKEVRKGAGGIYGLIRAAGFTRDKRAVEAIVRVAGDPGVLKDSPLLRAAAFALGRIGDPAAAPVLADLLAKLGPPRENHIQGLMTAVALLRCGDREGKAKVWLEQCAASSDATLARVAWQALGIDR
;
A
#
# COMPACT_ATOMS: atom_id res chain seq x y z
N MET A 1 -24.38 -17.12 51.28
CA MET A 1 -25.26 -16.95 50.11
C MET A 1 -26.17 -15.69 50.13
N LYS A 2 -25.86 -14.62 50.87
CA LYS A 2 -26.54 -13.30 50.70
C LYS A 2 -25.61 -12.09 50.56
N LEU A 3 -24.29 -12.30 50.52
CA LEU A 3 -23.28 -11.22 50.39
C LEU A 3 -22.72 -11.07 48.95
N VAL A 4 -22.94 -12.06 48.07
CA VAL A 4 -22.45 -12.03 46.67
C VAL A 4 -23.44 -11.32 45.73
N ALA A 5 -24.72 -11.23 46.10
CA ALA A 5 -25.74 -10.54 45.31
C ALA A 5 -25.70 -9.00 45.45
N LEU A 6 -25.08 -8.46 46.50
CA LEU A 6 -25.01 -7.02 46.73
C LEU A 6 -23.81 -6.34 46.04
N VAL A 7 -22.76 -7.10 45.69
CA VAL A 7 -21.59 -6.56 44.98
C VAL A 7 -21.76 -6.58 43.46
N ALA A 8 -22.63 -7.46 42.92
CA ALA A 8 -22.96 -7.49 41.49
C ALA A 8 -23.97 -6.39 41.05
N GLY A 9 -24.72 -5.80 41.99
CA GLY A 9 -25.72 -4.76 41.71
C GLY A 9 -25.22 -3.31 41.75
N LEU A 10 -23.95 -3.08 42.13
CA LEU A 10 -23.37 -1.74 42.32
C LEU A 10 -22.39 -1.32 41.21
N LEU A 11 -22.20 -2.15 40.17
CA LEU A 11 -21.40 -1.82 38.98
C LEU A 11 -22.24 -1.48 37.74
N SER A 12 -23.56 -1.41 37.85
CA SER A 12 -24.50 -1.15 36.73
C SER A 12 -25.13 0.25 36.74
N ALA A 13 -24.62 1.18 37.56
CA ALA A 13 -25.11 2.57 37.60
C ALA A 13 -23.97 3.58 37.58
N VAL A 14 -23.09 3.50 36.57
CA VAL A 14 -22.41 4.73 36.12
C VAL A 14 -23.45 5.47 35.31
N GLY A 15 -24.06 6.47 35.93
CA GLY A 15 -25.00 7.37 35.27
C GLY A 15 -24.41 7.82 33.94
N ALA A 16 -25.20 7.70 32.87
CA ALA A 16 -24.87 8.31 31.59
C ALA A 16 -24.76 9.82 31.82
N ALA A 17 -23.54 10.28 32.13
CA ALA A 17 -23.20 11.68 32.06
C ALA A 17 -23.62 12.16 30.67
N ALA A 18 -24.34 13.28 30.59
CA ALA A 18 -24.60 13.94 29.33
C ALA A 18 -23.28 14.01 28.54
N PRO A 19 -23.27 13.67 27.24
CA PRO A 19 -22.03 13.67 26.47
C PRO A 19 -21.37 15.05 26.64
N PRO A 20 -20.07 15.12 26.97
CA PRO A 20 -19.39 16.39 27.08
C PRO A 20 -19.59 17.15 25.77
N VAL A 21 -19.90 18.46 25.86
CA VAL A 21 -19.99 19.33 24.68
C VAL A 21 -18.71 19.14 23.88
N PRO A 22 -18.79 18.84 22.56
CA PRO A 22 -17.60 18.57 21.77
C PRO A 22 -16.65 19.78 21.86
N ALA A 23 -15.39 19.54 22.23
CA ALA A 23 -14.37 20.56 22.12
C ALA A 23 -14.04 20.76 20.63
N TRP A 24 -13.80 22.01 20.24
CA TRP A 24 -13.54 22.40 18.86
C TRP A 24 -12.19 23.10 18.74
N VAL A 25 -11.53 22.90 17.59
CA VAL A 25 -10.24 23.51 17.25
C VAL A 25 -10.40 24.40 16.02
N VAL A 26 -9.77 25.58 16.05
CA VAL A 26 -9.83 26.57 14.97
C VAL A 26 -9.15 26.04 13.71
N GLN A 27 -9.85 26.18 12.60
CA GLN A 27 -9.32 26.05 11.25
C GLN A 27 -9.43 27.41 10.56
N SER A 28 -8.28 28.07 10.36
CA SER A 28 -8.21 29.38 9.71
C SER A 28 -8.76 29.35 8.27
N ALA A 29 -9.26 30.50 7.81
CA ALA A 29 -9.70 30.68 6.44
C ALA A 29 -8.55 30.40 5.46
N ARG A 30 -8.84 29.73 4.34
CA ARG A 30 -7.84 29.25 3.38
C ARG A 30 -8.49 28.87 2.05
N GLN A 31 -7.65 28.60 1.05
CA GLN A 31 -8.08 28.09 -0.24
C GLN A 31 -7.72 26.61 -0.43
N VAL A 32 -8.69 25.79 -0.84
CA VAL A 32 -8.50 24.36 -1.09
C VAL A 32 -8.36 24.11 -2.60
N PRO A 33 -7.32 23.38 -3.07
CA PRO A 33 -7.14 23.09 -4.49
C PRO A 33 -8.22 22.14 -5.01
N VAL A 34 -8.75 22.40 -6.20
CA VAL A 34 -9.71 21.56 -6.90
C VAL A 34 -8.97 20.49 -7.67
N ALA A 35 -9.24 19.22 -7.35
CA ALA A 35 -8.68 18.07 -8.03
C ALA A 35 -9.45 17.70 -9.31
N ALA A 36 -10.78 17.89 -9.31
CA ALA A 36 -11.64 17.58 -10.44
C ALA A 36 -12.98 18.33 -10.36
N SER A 37 -13.65 18.43 -11.50
CA SER A 37 -15.06 18.84 -11.63
C SER A 37 -15.83 17.76 -12.40
N ALA A 38 -17.06 17.47 -11.99
CA ALA A 38 -17.87 16.42 -12.60
C ALA A 38 -19.38 16.72 -12.51
N ASP A 39 -20.20 15.97 -13.26
CA ASP A 39 -21.64 15.99 -13.07
C ASP A 39 -22.02 15.28 -11.76
N VAL A 40 -21.39 14.14 -11.47
CA VAL A 40 -21.67 13.31 -10.30
C VAL A 40 -20.38 12.96 -9.58
N VAL A 41 -20.35 13.17 -8.26
CA VAL A 41 -19.32 12.58 -7.39
C VAL A 41 -19.93 11.48 -6.52
N VAL A 42 -19.34 10.29 -6.59
CA VAL A 42 -19.74 9.12 -5.77
C VAL A 42 -18.70 8.91 -4.67
N CYS A 43 -19.14 9.02 -3.41
CA CYS A 43 -18.29 8.87 -2.24
C CYS A 43 -18.52 7.49 -1.61
N GLY A 44 -17.58 6.57 -1.79
CA GLY A 44 -17.67 5.19 -1.32
C GLY A 44 -17.25 4.19 -2.40
N GLY A 45 -16.58 3.13 -1.98
CA GLY A 45 -15.96 2.15 -2.88
C GLY A 45 -16.74 0.85 -3.00
N SER A 46 -18.02 0.80 -2.61
CA SER A 46 -18.81 -0.43 -2.64
C SER A 46 -19.19 -0.88 -4.05
N SER A 47 -19.65 -2.12 -4.20
CA SER A 47 -20.13 -2.68 -5.47
C SER A 47 -21.33 -1.90 -6.01
N GLY A 48 -22.27 -1.50 -5.14
CA GLY A 48 -23.39 -0.63 -5.49
C GLY A 48 -22.95 0.77 -5.92
N ALA A 49 -21.97 1.36 -5.23
CA ALA A 49 -21.40 2.66 -5.61
C ALA A 49 -20.71 2.61 -6.99
N ALA A 50 -19.93 1.55 -7.23
CA ALA A 50 -19.30 1.32 -8.53
C ALA A 50 -20.34 1.10 -9.65
N ALA A 51 -21.43 0.35 -9.39
CA ALA A 51 -22.51 0.18 -10.35
C ALA A 51 -23.22 1.50 -10.67
N ALA A 52 -23.46 2.36 -9.67
CA ALA A 52 -24.04 3.69 -9.87
C ALA A 52 -23.13 4.60 -10.70
N ALA A 53 -21.83 4.64 -10.38
CA ALA A 53 -20.86 5.41 -11.14
C ALA A 53 -20.76 4.93 -12.60
N LEU A 54 -20.70 3.61 -12.81
CA LEU A 54 -20.64 2.99 -14.13
C LEU A 54 -21.87 3.34 -14.97
N ALA A 55 -23.06 3.19 -14.41
CA ALA A 55 -24.31 3.44 -15.11
C ALA A 55 -24.52 4.93 -15.41
N ALA A 56 -24.14 5.82 -14.49
CA ALA A 56 -24.18 7.27 -14.73
C ALA A 56 -23.24 7.67 -15.88
N ALA A 57 -22.02 7.14 -15.89
CA ALA A 57 -21.05 7.42 -16.96
C ALA A 57 -21.51 6.89 -18.32
N ARG A 58 -22.02 5.66 -18.38
CA ARG A 58 -22.60 5.08 -19.61
C ARG A 58 -23.82 5.87 -20.12
N ALA A 59 -24.56 6.52 -19.24
CA ALA A 59 -25.68 7.40 -19.59
C ALA A 59 -25.24 8.84 -19.97
N GLY A 60 -23.93 9.11 -20.01
CA GLY A 60 -23.33 10.33 -20.51
C GLY A 60 -22.97 11.38 -19.46
N ALA A 61 -23.03 11.06 -18.17
CA ALA A 61 -22.56 11.95 -17.11
C ALA A 61 -21.03 11.86 -16.96
N SER A 62 -20.36 12.99 -16.69
CA SER A 62 -18.98 12.95 -16.17
C SER A 62 -18.99 12.54 -14.69
N VAL A 63 -18.22 11.52 -14.33
CA VAL A 63 -18.27 10.92 -12.98
C VAL A 63 -16.89 10.84 -12.34
N VAL A 64 -16.83 11.28 -11.09
CA VAL A 64 -15.70 11.03 -10.18
C VAL A 64 -16.16 10.09 -9.07
N LEU A 65 -15.36 9.07 -8.78
CA LEU A 65 -15.56 8.18 -7.63
C LEU A 65 -14.36 8.29 -6.68
N ILE A 66 -14.63 8.49 -5.40
CA ILE A 66 -13.60 8.47 -4.35
C ILE A 66 -13.87 7.33 -3.37
N THR A 67 -12.81 6.67 -2.94
CA THR A 67 -12.86 5.61 -1.93
C THR A 67 -11.68 5.71 -0.98
N SER A 68 -11.93 5.45 0.30
CA SER A 68 -10.88 5.41 1.35
C SER A 68 -9.92 4.24 1.19
N ARG A 69 -10.25 3.26 0.32
CA ARG A 69 -9.48 2.05 0.09
C ARG A 69 -8.56 2.17 -1.12
N HIS A 70 -7.55 1.31 -1.17
CA HIS A 70 -6.70 1.11 -2.35
C HIS A 70 -7.34 0.17 -3.40
N TYR A 71 -8.66 -0.07 -3.28
CA TYR A 71 -9.41 -0.97 -4.15
C TYR A 71 -10.92 -0.67 -4.12
N LEU A 72 -11.69 -1.31 -5.01
CA LEU A 72 -13.17 -1.24 -5.07
C LEU A 72 -13.82 -2.56 -4.61
N GLY A 73 -15.08 -2.48 -4.22
CA GLY A 73 -15.90 -3.57 -3.72
C GLY A 73 -15.69 -3.85 -2.23
N GLU A 74 -15.57 -2.82 -1.39
CA GLU A 74 -15.32 -2.98 0.06
C GLU A 74 -16.40 -3.75 0.81
N ASP A 75 -17.65 -3.73 0.33
CA ASP A 75 -18.80 -4.51 0.79
C ASP A 75 -18.75 -6.01 0.42
N LEU A 76 -17.84 -6.39 -0.49
CA LEU A 76 -17.60 -7.77 -0.91
C LEU A 76 -16.20 -8.23 -0.50
N ALA A 77 -15.17 -7.60 -1.05
CA ALA A 77 -13.76 -7.91 -0.82
C ALA A 77 -13.33 -7.53 0.61
N GLY A 78 -13.77 -6.38 1.13
CA GLY A 78 -13.41 -5.92 2.47
C GLY A 78 -14.10 -6.69 3.58
N THR A 79 -15.37 -7.05 3.42
CA THR A 79 -16.10 -7.88 4.41
C THR A 79 -16.04 -9.38 4.13
N MET A 80 -15.34 -9.79 3.07
CA MET A 80 -15.29 -11.17 2.55
C MET A 80 -16.67 -11.82 2.27
N ARG A 81 -17.68 -11.03 1.95
CA ARG A 81 -19.01 -11.51 1.53
C ARG A 81 -18.99 -11.85 0.04
N LEU A 82 -18.12 -12.78 -0.31
CA LEU A 82 -17.73 -13.13 -1.68
C LEU A 82 -18.59 -14.26 -2.28
N PHE A 83 -19.80 -14.42 -1.77
CA PHE A 83 -20.67 -15.54 -2.09
C PHE A 83 -22.12 -15.09 -2.24
N LEU A 84 -22.87 -15.86 -3.04
CA LEU A 84 -24.31 -15.71 -3.21
C LEU A 84 -25.04 -16.70 -2.32
N GLU A 85 -26.09 -16.26 -1.61
CA GLU A 85 -26.97 -17.16 -0.85
C GLU A 85 -27.84 -17.98 -1.80
N GLU A 86 -28.50 -19.01 -1.28
CA GLU A 86 -29.46 -19.82 -2.03
C GLU A 86 -30.54 -18.95 -2.68
N GLY A 87 -30.79 -19.18 -3.97
CA GLY A 87 -31.75 -18.41 -4.78
C GLY A 87 -31.23 -17.07 -5.33
N GLU A 88 -30.04 -16.60 -4.93
CA GLU A 88 -29.45 -15.38 -5.49
C GLU A 88 -28.77 -15.65 -6.84
N THR A 89 -29.26 -15.00 -7.90
CA THR A 89 -28.63 -15.04 -9.22
C THR A 89 -28.22 -13.63 -9.68
N PRO A 90 -27.00 -13.43 -10.20
CA PRO A 90 -26.60 -12.11 -10.71
C PRO A 90 -27.40 -11.74 -11.97
N ALA A 91 -28.18 -10.66 -11.89
CA ALA A 91 -28.95 -10.15 -13.02
C ALA A 91 -28.18 -9.14 -13.88
N THR A 92 -27.33 -8.31 -13.26
CA THR A 92 -26.57 -7.26 -13.94
C THR A 92 -25.31 -7.81 -14.62
N GLU A 93 -24.84 -7.16 -15.68
CA GLU A 93 -23.58 -7.53 -16.35
C GLU A 93 -22.38 -7.51 -15.39
N LEU A 94 -22.33 -6.52 -14.50
CA LEU A 94 -21.26 -6.42 -13.51
C LEU A 94 -21.33 -7.55 -12.48
N GLY A 95 -22.54 -7.90 -12.02
CA GLY A 95 -22.75 -9.02 -11.10
C GLY A 95 -22.41 -10.36 -11.74
N LYS A 96 -22.80 -10.57 -12.99
CA LYS A 96 -22.38 -11.75 -13.76
C LYS A 96 -20.86 -11.80 -13.80
N ALA A 97 -20.17 -10.75 -14.24
CA ALA A 97 -18.71 -10.72 -14.33
C ALA A 97 -17.99 -10.94 -12.98
N ILE A 98 -18.50 -10.40 -11.87
CA ILE A 98 -17.94 -10.60 -10.53
C ILE A 98 -18.04 -12.06 -10.10
N PHE A 99 -19.21 -12.67 -10.28
CA PHE A 99 -19.48 -14.04 -9.84
C PHE A 99 -19.28 -15.08 -10.95
N THR A 100 -18.87 -14.69 -12.15
CA THR A 100 -18.36 -15.62 -13.16
C THR A 100 -17.16 -16.29 -12.54
N THR A 101 -17.28 -17.58 -12.25
CA THR A 101 -16.23 -18.40 -11.67
C THR A 101 -14.95 -18.17 -12.48
N PRO A 102 -13.94 -17.45 -11.94
CA PRO A 102 -12.62 -17.57 -12.51
C PRO A 102 -12.32 -19.06 -12.44
N PRO A 103 -11.83 -19.73 -13.50
CA PRO A 103 -11.44 -21.14 -13.40
C PRO A 103 -10.38 -21.24 -12.30
N ALA A 104 -10.84 -21.62 -11.12
CA ALA A 104 -10.10 -21.53 -9.89
C ALA A 104 -9.45 -22.87 -9.66
N GLY A 105 -8.37 -22.82 -8.91
CA GLY A 105 -7.59 -24.01 -8.61
C GLY A 105 -8.41 -25.06 -7.94
N LEU A 106 -8.63 -26.10 -8.73
CA LEU A 106 -9.06 -27.42 -8.34
C LEU A 106 -8.25 -27.83 -7.09
N THR A 107 -8.92 -27.88 -5.93
CA THR A 107 -8.36 -28.43 -4.69
C THR A 107 -8.44 -29.95 -4.73
N HIS A 108 -7.34 -30.63 -4.40
CA HIS A 108 -7.21 -32.09 -4.32
C HIS A 108 -8.54 -32.82 -4.04
N GLY A 109 -9.03 -33.49 -5.07
CA GLY A 109 -10.19 -34.37 -4.99
C GLY A 109 -9.85 -35.68 -4.28
N VAL A 110 -10.76 -36.65 -4.37
CA VAL A 110 -10.55 -38.03 -3.92
C VAL A 110 -9.33 -38.60 -4.63
N ALA A 111 -8.36 -39.12 -3.87
CA ALA A 111 -7.15 -39.70 -4.42
C ALA A 111 -7.48 -40.90 -5.31
N TYR A 112 -6.81 -40.97 -6.47
CA TYR A 112 -6.93 -42.07 -7.41
C TYR A 112 -5.60 -42.35 -8.13
N THR A 113 -5.51 -43.57 -8.65
CA THR A 113 -4.55 -43.97 -9.70
C THR A 113 -5.29 -44.03 -11.03
N TYR A 114 -4.59 -43.99 -12.16
CA TYR A 114 -5.28 -44.15 -13.44
C TYR A 114 -4.48 -44.91 -14.47
N LYS A 115 -5.19 -45.37 -15.50
CA LYS A 115 -4.63 -45.93 -16.73
C LYS A 115 -5.29 -45.28 -17.93
N ALA A 116 -4.48 -44.77 -18.85
CA ALA A 116 -4.97 -44.32 -20.16
C ALA A 116 -4.92 -45.47 -21.17
N ASP A 117 -5.86 -45.48 -22.12
CA ASP A 117 -5.89 -46.42 -23.25
C ASP A 117 -4.82 -46.10 -24.32
N ARG A 118 -4.17 -44.95 -24.21
CA ARG A 118 -3.11 -44.46 -25.10
C ARG A 118 -1.87 -44.04 -24.30
N GLN A 119 -0.70 -44.19 -24.91
CA GLN A 119 0.56 -43.72 -24.32
C GLN A 119 0.66 -42.19 -24.38
N ALA A 120 1.21 -41.58 -23.32
CA ALA A 120 1.45 -40.14 -23.28
C ALA A 120 2.55 -39.72 -24.27
N GLY A 121 2.35 -38.59 -24.95
CA GLY A 121 3.26 -38.05 -25.97
C GLY A 121 4.56 -37.47 -25.38
N GLY A 122 5.67 -37.58 -26.10
CA GLY A 122 7.01 -37.26 -25.60
C GLY A 122 7.27 -35.79 -25.25
N LYS A 123 6.51 -34.82 -25.80
CA LYS A 123 6.64 -33.39 -25.46
C LYS A 123 6.00 -33.01 -24.12
N HIS A 124 4.92 -33.69 -23.74
CA HIS A 124 4.23 -33.51 -22.46
C HIS A 124 3.98 -34.89 -21.83
N PRO A 125 5.04 -35.53 -21.30
CA PRO A 125 4.94 -36.87 -20.75
C PRO A 125 4.15 -36.86 -19.43
N ASP A 126 3.62 -38.01 -19.08
CA ASP A 126 3.11 -38.24 -17.73
C ASP A 126 4.25 -38.55 -16.73
N THR A 127 3.99 -38.43 -15.43
CA THR A 127 4.94 -38.74 -14.35
C THR A 127 4.48 -39.95 -13.53
N ALA A 128 5.43 -40.59 -12.83
CA ALA A 128 5.11 -41.57 -11.80
C ALA A 128 4.30 -40.94 -10.65
N THR A 129 3.51 -41.74 -9.94
CA THR A 129 2.56 -41.29 -8.92
C THR A 129 3.20 -40.41 -7.82
N PRO A 130 2.61 -39.23 -7.47
CA PRO A 130 1.42 -38.65 -8.06
C PRO A 130 1.65 -38.22 -9.51
N SER A 131 0.81 -38.73 -10.40
CA SER A 131 0.88 -38.46 -11.84
C SER A 131 0.41 -37.03 -12.10
N ARG A 132 0.83 -36.41 -13.21
CA ARG A 132 0.50 -35.02 -13.57
C ARG A 132 -1.00 -34.73 -13.66
N LEU A 133 -1.85 -35.74 -13.90
CA LEU A 133 -3.31 -35.52 -13.87
C LEU A 133 -3.88 -35.43 -12.44
N ASN A 134 -3.07 -35.64 -11.39
CA ASN A 134 -3.46 -35.65 -9.97
C ASN A 134 -2.28 -35.22 -9.05
N ASP A 135 -1.43 -34.26 -9.47
CA ASP A 135 -0.31 -33.78 -8.66
C ASP A 135 -0.55 -32.40 -8.05
N GLY A 136 -1.76 -31.84 -8.21
CA GLY A 136 -2.13 -30.52 -7.75
C GLY A 136 -1.47 -29.37 -8.53
N LYS A 137 -0.80 -29.64 -9.66
CA LYS A 137 -0.21 -28.63 -10.55
C LYS A 137 -0.93 -28.61 -11.90
N TRP A 138 -1.34 -27.41 -12.33
CA TRP A 138 -2.21 -27.26 -13.52
C TRP A 138 -2.15 -25.82 -14.09
N ALA A 139 -1.08 -25.07 -13.80
CA ALA A 139 -1.02 -23.62 -14.07
C ALA A 139 -0.78 -23.27 -15.54
N THR A 140 0.00 -24.09 -16.27
CA THR A 140 0.42 -23.81 -17.65
C THR A 140 0.46 -25.08 -18.51
N ALA A 141 0.05 -24.99 -19.77
CA ALA A 141 0.14 -26.12 -20.71
C ALA A 141 1.58 -26.62 -20.87
N GLN A 142 2.57 -25.71 -20.76
CA GLN A 142 3.97 -26.04 -20.95
C GLN A 142 4.53 -27.01 -19.89
N TYR A 143 4.12 -26.85 -18.63
CA TYR A 143 4.71 -27.57 -17.51
C TYR A 143 3.75 -28.56 -16.83
N ASP A 144 2.43 -28.34 -16.97
CA ASP A 144 1.41 -28.99 -16.16
C ASP A 144 0.35 -29.73 -17.01
N SER A 145 0.76 -30.31 -18.13
CA SER A 145 -0.11 -31.11 -19.00
C SER A 145 0.46 -32.48 -19.32
N VAL A 146 -0.43 -33.37 -19.74
CA VAL A 146 -0.17 -34.67 -20.36
C VAL A 146 -0.77 -34.65 -21.76
N GLN A 147 0.01 -35.04 -22.76
CA GLN A 147 -0.43 -35.08 -24.15
C GLN A 147 -0.85 -36.48 -24.56
N TYR A 148 -1.91 -36.56 -25.37
CA TYR A 148 -2.30 -37.77 -26.10
C TYR A 148 -2.55 -37.44 -27.57
N ASP A 149 -1.93 -38.20 -28.47
CA ASP A 149 -2.02 -37.98 -29.92
C ASP A 149 -3.32 -38.57 -30.49
N GLY A 150 -4.46 -37.96 -30.12
CA GLY A 150 -5.80 -38.35 -30.55
C GLY A 150 -6.80 -38.35 -29.40
N ASP A 151 -7.97 -38.95 -29.62
CA ASP A 151 -8.91 -39.25 -28.54
C ASP A 151 -8.28 -40.20 -27.51
N VAL A 152 -8.64 -40.01 -26.24
CA VAL A 152 -8.11 -40.80 -25.12
C VAL A 152 -9.20 -41.13 -24.12
N THR A 153 -9.17 -42.37 -23.63
CA THR A 153 -9.97 -42.83 -22.50
C THR A 153 -9.08 -43.05 -21.28
N ILE A 154 -9.47 -42.47 -20.15
CA ILE A 154 -8.73 -42.57 -18.89
C ILE A 154 -9.60 -43.22 -17.83
N ASP A 155 -9.15 -44.37 -17.34
CA ASP A 155 -9.80 -45.12 -16.26
C ASP A 155 -9.13 -44.79 -14.93
N LEU A 156 -9.83 -44.03 -14.08
CA LEU A 156 -9.45 -43.67 -12.72
C LEU A 156 -9.89 -44.78 -11.75
N THR A 157 -9.05 -45.12 -10.78
CA THR A 157 -9.31 -46.11 -9.72
C THR A 157 -8.99 -45.51 -8.37
N LEU A 158 -10.02 -45.41 -7.53
CA LEU A 158 -9.97 -44.91 -6.16
C LEU A 158 -9.45 -46.01 -5.22
N GLU A 159 -8.77 -45.62 -4.14
CA GLU A 159 -8.29 -46.58 -3.11
C GLU A 159 -9.44 -47.35 -2.47
N LYS A 160 -10.55 -46.65 -2.18
CA LYS A 160 -11.79 -47.19 -1.63
C LYS A 160 -12.99 -46.62 -2.36
N GLU A 161 -14.11 -47.33 -2.28
CA GLU A 161 -15.40 -46.83 -2.76
C GLU A 161 -15.76 -45.51 -2.07
N ALA A 162 -16.22 -44.55 -2.86
CA ALA A 162 -16.71 -43.26 -2.38
C ALA A 162 -17.99 -42.88 -3.12
N THR A 163 -18.92 -42.22 -2.43
CA THR A 163 -20.04 -41.55 -3.08
C THR A 163 -19.51 -40.30 -3.77
N LEU A 164 -19.47 -40.29 -5.10
CA LEU A 164 -18.95 -39.17 -5.88
C LEU A 164 -20.05 -38.18 -6.21
N ARG A 165 -19.69 -36.89 -6.23
CA ARG A 165 -20.58 -35.76 -6.53
C ARG A 165 -20.29 -35.14 -7.89
N SER A 166 -19.02 -34.92 -8.23
CA SER A 166 -18.65 -34.36 -9.53
C SER A 166 -17.25 -34.77 -9.97
N LEU A 167 -17.02 -34.69 -11.27
CA LEU A 167 -15.73 -34.79 -11.92
C LEU A 167 -15.41 -33.50 -12.67
N HIS A 168 -14.24 -32.92 -12.43
CA HIS A 168 -13.75 -31.75 -13.15
C HIS A 168 -12.49 -32.14 -13.92
N ALA A 169 -12.43 -31.95 -15.24
CA ALA A 169 -11.23 -32.23 -16.03
C ALA A 169 -10.76 -30.96 -16.74
N MET A 170 -9.50 -30.60 -16.54
CA MET A 170 -8.89 -29.48 -17.25
C MET A 170 -8.37 -29.94 -18.62
N VAL A 171 -8.74 -29.19 -19.66
CA VAL A 171 -8.35 -29.46 -21.04
C VAL A 171 -7.76 -28.19 -21.67
N PHE A 172 -6.54 -28.29 -22.19
CA PHE A 172 -5.87 -27.16 -22.84
C PHE A 172 -6.28 -27.01 -24.30
N ARG A 173 -6.13 -25.80 -24.82
CA ARG A 173 -6.41 -25.45 -26.22
C ARG A 173 -5.25 -24.66 -26.83
N GLY A 174 -4.89 -24.99 -28.06
CA GLY A 174 -3.88 -24.31 -28.87
C GLY A 174 -4.12 -24.58 -30.35
N GLY A 175 -3.17 -24.13 -31.19
CA GLY A 175 -3.31 -24.22 -32.65
C GLY A 175 -3.58 -25.63 -33.17
N ASP A 176 -2.90 -26.64 -32.61
CA ASP A 176 -2.95 -28.04 -33.06
C ASP A 176 -3.54 -29.01 -32.02
N TYR A 177 -4.04 -28.52 -30.88
CA TYR A 177 -4.66 -29.35 -29.84
C TYR A 177 -5.90 -28.71 -29.22
N ALA A 178 -6.98 -29.50 -29.08
CA ALA A 178 -8.22 -29.08 -28.45
C ALA A 178 -9.10 -30.29 -28.10
N VAL A 179 -9.83 -30.20 -26.98
CA VAL A 179 -10.88 -31.15 -26.60
C VAL A 179 -12.24 -30.55 -26.93
N GLN A 180 -13.10 -31.34 -27.59
CA GLN A 180 -14.49 -31.03 -27.90
C GLN A 180 -15.43 -31.43 -26.76
N SER A 181 -15.27 -32.64 -26.21
CA SER A 181 -16.15 -33.15 -25.17
C SER A 181 -15.49 -34.18 -24.26
N LEU A 182 -16.13 -34.39 -23.11
CA LEU A 182 -15.82 -35.42 -22.12
C LEU A 182 -17.10 -36.21 -21.83
N THR A 183 -17.02 -37.53 -21.91
CA THR A 183 -18.07 -38.44 -21.44
C THR A 183 -17.54 -39.22 -20.23
N VAL A 184 -18.34 -39.30 -19.16
CA VAL A 184 -17.96 -39.97 -17.91
C VAL A 184 -18.91 -41.12 -17.61
N SER A 185 -18.33 -42.25 -17.21
CA SER A 185 -19.04 -43.43 -16.69
C SER A 185 -18.42 -43.87 -15.37
N THR A 186 -19.21 -44.45 -14.47
CA THR A 186 -18.76 -44.90 -13.14
C THR A 186 -18.99 -46.40 -12.95
N SER A 187 -18.21 -47.01 -12.07
CA SER A 187 -18.30 -48.42 -11.72
C SER A 187 -17.83 -48.66 -10.28
N VAL A 188 -18.42 -49.64 -9.60
CA VAL A 188 -17.96 -50.10 -8.27
C VAL A 188 -16.96 -51.24 -8.38
N ASP A 189 -17.09 -52.09 -9.41
CA ASP A 189 -16.32 -53.31 -9.60
C ASP A 189 -15.27 -53.23 -10.74
N GLY A 190 -15.27 -52.13 -11.51
CA GLY A 190 -14.42 -51.91 -12.67
C GLY A 190 -14.85 -52.70 -13.93
N LYS A 191 -15.93 -53.49 -13.83
CA LYS A 191 -16.45 -54.37 -14.89
C LYS A 191 -17.78 -53.87 -15.43
N THR A 192 -18.67 -53.46 -14.54
CA THR A 192 -20.02 -53.01 -14.85
C THR A 192 -20.06 -51.48 -14.83
N TRP A 193 -20.17 -50.86 -16.00
CA TRP A 193 -20.10 -49.41 -16.16
C TRP A 193 -21.48 -48.78 -16.33
N ARG A 194 -21.75 -47.71 -15.59
CA ARG A 194 -22.98 -46.91 -15.70
C ARG A 194 -22.64 -45.53 -16.29
N PRO A 195 -23.36 -45.04 -17.30
CA PRO A 195 -23.21 -43.66 -17.77
C PRO A 195 -23.48 -42.68 -16.61
N ALA A 196 -22.59 -41.71 -16.41
CA ALA A 196 -22.72 -40.72 -15.35
C ALA A 196 -23.06 -39.33 -15.90
N GLY A 197 -22.44 -38.92 -17.01
CA GLY A 197 -22.77 -37.67 -17.67
C GLY A 197 -21.78 -37.27 -18.76
N GLN A 198 -21.97 -36.08 -19.33
CA GLN A 198 -21.09 -35.54 -20.36
C GLN A 198 -20.95 -34.01 -20.22
N ALA A 199 -19.84 -33.48 -20.70
CA ALA A 199 -19.55 -32.06 -20.78
C ALA A 199 -18.95 -31.72 -22.14
N ALA A 200 -19.31 -30.55 -22.69
CA ALA A 200 -18.72 -30.01 -23.91
C ALA A 200 -17.79 -28.84 -23.55
N ALA A 201 -16.71 -28.67 -24.29
CA ALA A 201 -15.85 -27.51 -24.15
C ALA A 201 -16.50 -26.28 -24.82
N GLU A 202 -16.60 -25.18 -24.08
CA GLU A 202 -17.07 -23.89 -24.63
C GLU A 202 -15.92 -23.12 -25.31
N ASP A 203 -16.25 -22.15 -26.15
CA ASP A 203 -15.27 -21.30 -26.83
C ASP A 203 -14.81 -20.13 -25.95
N GLY A 204 -13.53 -20.13 -25.56
CA GLY A 204 -12.87 -19.00 -24.91
C GLY A 204 -11.69 -19.38 -24.00
N GLY A 205 -10.49 -18.81 -24.25
CA GLY A 205 -9.30 -18.97 -23.41
C GLY A 205 -8.30 -20.05 -23.85
N ALA A 206 -7.18 -20.17 -23.13
CA ALA A 206 -6.11 -21.16 -23.40
C ALA A 206 -6.39 -22.58 -22.83
N TYR A 207 -7.45 -22.73 -22.03
CA TYR A 207 -7.95 -24.00 -21.51
C TYR A 207 -9.42 -23.85 -21.08
N THR A 208 -10.08 -24.98 -20.87
CA THR A 208 -11.45 -25.10 -20.34
C THR A 208 -11.47 -26.15 -19.22
N ILE A 209 -12.37 -26.00 -18.23
CA ILE A 209 -12.63 -27.06 -17.24
C ILE A 209 -13.97 -27.69 -17.59
N LEU A 210 -13.95 -28.98 -17.92
CA LEU A 210 -15.14 -29.78 -18.18
C LEU A 210 -15.66 -30.33 -16.87
N ARG A 211 -16.91 -30.01 -16.51
CA ARG A 211 -17.56 -30.48 -15.27
C ARG A 211 -18.67 -31.46 -15.59
N VAL A 212 -18.64 -32.62 -14.95
CA VAL A 212 -19.69 -33.63 -15.02
C VAL A 212 -20.18 -33.93 -13.61
N GLU A 213 -21.49 -33.78 -13.38
CA GLU A 213 -22.13 -34.22 -12.13
C GLU A 213 -22.15 -35.75 -12.08
N LEU A 214 -21.87 -36.31 -10.91
CA LEU A 214 -21.87 -37.73 -10.64
C LEU A 214 -22.93 -38.02 -9.57
N ALA A 215 -23.58 -39.19 -9.69
CA ALA A 215 -24.62 -39.60 -8.75
C ALA A 215 -24.41 -41.06 -8.35
N GLY A 216 -23.86 -41.27 -7.15
CA GLY A 216 -23.80 -42.58 -6.50
C GLY A 216 -22.40 -43.07 -6.12
N PRO A 217 -22.32 -44.26 -5.50
CA PRO A 217 -21.05 -44.89 -5.15
C PRO A 217 -20.26 -45.31 -6.39
N ALA A 218 -18.96 -45.04 -6.38
CA ALA A 218 -18.03 -45.51 -7.38
C ALA A 218 -16.66 -45.79 -6.77
N ARG A 219 -15.98 -46.79 -7.31
CA ARG A 219 -14.55 -47.05 -7.09
C ARG A 219 -13.72 -46.82 -8.35
N HIS A 220 -14.37 -46.86 -9.52
CA HIS A 220 -13.76 -46.66 -10.82
C HIS A 220 -14.55 -45.61 -11.61
N VAL A 221 -13.83 -44.74 -12.32
CA VAL A 221 -14.41 -43.67 -13.14
C VAL A 221 -13.70 -43.65 -14.50
N ARG A 222 -14.46 -43.73 -15.59
CA ARG A 222 -13.95 -43.75 -16.96
C ARG A 222 -14.25 -42.41 -17.62
N CYS A 223 -13.21 -41.78 -18.14
CA CYS A 223 -13.26 -40.45 -18.76
C CYS A 223 -12.87 -40.57 -20.24
N ALA A 224 -13.82 -40.43 -21.16
CA ALA A 224 -13.55 -40.44 -22.59
C ALA A 224 -13.49 -39.01 -23.12
N PHE A 225 -12.28 -38.55 -23.50
CA PHE A 225 -12.04 -37.24 -24.08
C PHE A 225 -12.03 -37.32 -25.60
N ARG A 226 -12.82 -36.47 -26.25
CA ARG A 226 -12.91 -36.37 -27.71
C ARG A 226 -12.29 -35.06 -28.19
N LYS A 227 -11.41 -35.12 -29.17
CA LYS A 227 -10.79 -33.94 -29.79
C LYS A 227 -11.75 -33.24 -30.75
N THR A 228 -11.48 -31.98 -31.07
CA THR A 228 -12.19 -31.31 -32.17
C THR A 228 -11.74 -31.87 -33.53
N ALA A 229 -12.55 -31.67 -34.57
CA ALA A 229 -12.21 -32.14 -35.91
C ALA A 229 -10.87 -31.57 -36.43
N GLN A 230 -10.55 -30.34 -36.05
CA GLN A 230 -9.35 -29.60 -36.48
C GLN A 230 -8.10 -29.87 -35.60
N ALA A 231 -8.25 -30.51 -34.44
CA ALA A 231 -7.12 -30.79 -33.55
C ALA A 231 -6.42 -32.10 -33.91
N GLU A 232 -5.10 -32.15 -33.84
CA GLU A 232 -4.30 -33.36 -34.05
C GLU A 232 -4.15 -34.18 -32.76
N ARG A 233 -4.12 -33.50 -31.60
CA ARG A 233 -3.87 -34.09 -30.29
C ARG A 233 -4.71 -33.44 -29.20
N VAL A 234 -4.74 -34.02 -28.01
CA VAL A 234 -5.32 -33.42 -26.80
C VAL A 234 -4.23 -33.18 -25.77
N LEU A 235 -4.32 -32.06 -25.06
CA LEU A 235 -3.51 -31.78 -23.87
C LEU A 235 -4.46 -31.71 -22.68
N LEU A 236 -4.28 -32.63 -21.74
CA LEU A 236 -5.05 -32.70 -20.50
C LEU A 236 -4.20 -32.16 -19.37
N GLY A 237 -4.82 -31.43 -18.44
CA GLY A 237 -4.23 -31.14 -17.14
C GLY A 237 -4.96 -31.93 -16.05
N GLU A 238 -5.10 -31.36 -14.85
CA GLU A 238 -5.66 -32.09 -13.71
C GLU A 238 -7.09 -32.61 -13.93
N VAL A 239 -7.36 -33.84 -13.46
CA VAL A 239 -8.69 -34.43 -13.36
C VAL A 239 -9.02 -34.58 -11.88
N LEU A 240 -10.12 -34.01 -11.42
CA LEU A 240 -10.54 -34.05 -10.03
C LEU A 240 -11.84 -34.80 -9.84
N LEU A 241 -11.90 -35.61 -8.77
CA LEU A 241 -13.10 -36.28 -8.29
C LEU A 241 -13.51 -35.70 -6.94
N ASN A 242 -14.75 -35.26 -6.77
CA ASN A 242 -15.26 -34.76 -5.49
C ASN A 242 -16.17 -35.81 -4.85
N ALA A 243 -15.99 -36.11 -3.55
CA ALA A 243 -16.89 -36.97 -2.77
C ALA A 243 -18.05 -36.16 -2.16
N ALA A 244 -19.18 -36.81 -1.93
CA ALA A 244 -20.28 -36.28 -1.14
C ALA A 244 -19.98 -36.44 0.37
N SER A 245 -20.16 -35.38 1.15
CA SER A 245 -20.08 -35.42 2.62
C SER A 245 -21.47 -35.64 3.24
N PRO A 246 -21.60 -36.30 4.41
CA PRO A 246 -22.88 -36.40 5.11
C PRO A 246 -23.33 -35.01 5.57
N GLY A 247 -24.31 -34.42 4.86
CA GLY A 247 -24.82 -33.06 5.08
C GLY A 247 -25.07 -32.23 3.82
N ASP A 248 -24.59 -32.69 2.66
CA ASP A 248 -24.51 -31.92 1.39
C ASP A 248 -25.83 -31.69 0.63
N ALA A 249 -26.98 -31.61 1.32
CA ALA A 249 -28.25 -31.23 0.67
C ALA A 249 -28.35 -29.71 0.38
N ALA A 250 -27.37 -28.89 0.79
CA ALA A 250 -27.31 -27.49 0.42
C ALA A 250 -26.54 -27.29 -0.90
N GLN A 251 -27.11 -26.51 -1.83
CA GLN A 251 -26.35 -26.04 -3.00
C GLN A 251 -25.13 -25.25 -2.51
N ALA A 252 -23.93 -25.69 -2.88
CA ALA A 252 -22.69 -24.99 -2.53
C ALA A 252 -22.76 -23.53 -3.01
N LEU A 253 -22.41 -22.59 -2.14
CA LEU A 253 -22.52 -21.15 -2.44
C LEU A 253 -21.62 -20.78 -3.63
N ARG A 254 -22.13 -19.98 -4.57
CA ARG A 254 -21.35 -19.49 -5.72
C ARG A 254 -20.32 -18.46 -5.26
N LEU A 255 -19.03 -18.80 -5.34
CA LEU A 255 -17.90 -18.02 -4.79
C LEU A 255 -17.21 -17.13 -5.85
N THR A 256 -16.60 -16.03 -5.39
CA THR A 256 -15.61 -15.23 -6.13
C THR A 256 -14.39 -14.93 -5.25
N THR A 257 -13.37 -14.23 -5.78
CA THR A 257 -12.18 -13.81 -5.00
C THR A 257 -12.14 -12.29 -4.82
N PRO A 258 -11.46 -11.77 -3.77
CA PRO A 258 -11.23 -10.34 -3.65
C PRO A 258 -10.61 -9.74 -4.93
N LEU A 259 -9.61 -10.39 -5.53
CA LEU A 259 -8.99 -9.92 -6.76
C LEU A 259 -9.98 -9.79 -7.90
N GLN A 260 -10.86 -10.79 -8.09
CA GLN A 260 -11.86 -10.77 -9.16
C GLN A 260 -12.81 -9.58 -9.00
N VAL A 261 -13.31 -9.33 -7.79
CA VAL A 261 -14.15 -8.16 -7.48
C VAL A 261 -13.40 -6.87 -7.84
N LYS A 262 -12.21 -6.68 -7.29
CA LYS A 262 -11.41 -5.45 -7.47
C LYS A 262 -11.11 -5.18 -8.95
N ARG A 263 -10.70 -6.22 -9.67
CA ARG A 263 -10.35 -6.15 -11.10
C ARG A 263 -11.55 -5.86 -11.99
N VAL A 264 -12.68 -6.55 -11.78
CA VAL A 264 -13.88 -6.35 -12.59
C VAL A 264 -14.44 -4.94 -12.41
N LEU A 265 -14.51 -4.46 -11.16
CA LEU A 265 -14.99 -3.12 -10.86
C LEU A 265 -14.06 -2.03 -11.43
N ASP A 266 -12.75 -2.11 -11.20
CA ASP A 266 -11.79 -1.11 -11.71
C ASP A 266 -11.79 -1.07 -13.24
N ARG A 267 -11.74 -2.23 -13.89
CA ARG A 267 -11.76 -2.32 -15.36
C ARG A 267 -13.03 -1.72 -15.95
N ALA A 268 -14.19 -2.04 -15.38
CA ALA A 268 -15.48 -1.54 -15.87
C ALA A 268 -15.58 -0.01 -15.74
N LEU A 269 -15.19 0.55 -14.59
CA LEU A 269 -15.20 2.00 -14.37
C LEU A 269 -14.22 2.73 -15.29
N ARG A 270 -12.99 2.22 -15.42
CA ARG A 270 -11.95 2.80 -16.29
C ARG A 270 -12.38 2.79 -17.76
N GLN A 271 -12.95 1.69 -18.25
CA GLN A 271 -13.46 1.58 -19.63
C GLN A 271 -14.62 2.55 -19.90
N ALA A 272 -15.39 2.91 -18.88
CA ALA A 272 -16.47 3.91 -18.99
C ALA A 272 -15.99 5.35 -18.79
N GLY A 273 -14.68 5.59 -18.60
CA GLY A 273 -14.12 6.93 -18.39
C GLY A 273 -14.36 7.54 -17.01
N VAL A 274 -14.75 6.74 -16.01
CA VAL A 274 -14.92 7.21 -14.62
C VAL A 274 -13.56 7.50 -14.01
N GLN A 275 -13.41 8.69 -13.42
CA GLN A 275 -12.20 9.05 -12.68
C GLN A 275 -12.27 8.47 -11.26
N VAL A 276 -11.41 7.50 -10.95
CA VAL A 276 -11.36 6.87 -9.62
C VAL A 276 -10.14 7.38 -8.85
N PHE A 277 -10.37 7.82 -7.60
CA PHE A 277 -9.33 8.16 -6.63
C PHE A 277 -9.34 7.17 -5.44
N TYR A 278 -8.25 6.45 -5.29
CA TYR A 278 -8.01 5.49 -4.21
C TYR A 278 -7.39 6.17 -2.97
N GLY A 279 -7.62 5.60 -1.78
CA GLY A 279 -7.04 6.11 -0.53
C GLY A 279 -7.52 7.52 -0.15
N CYS A 280 -8.72 7.91 -0.60
CA CYS A 280 -9.29 9.24 -0.45
C CYS A 280 -10.55 9.22 0.43
N TYR A 281 -10.48 9.92 1.57
CA TYR A 281 -11.59 10.06 2.52
C TYR A 281 -12.41 11.30 2.17
N ALA A 282 -13.73 11.16 2.02
CA ALA A 282 -14.61 12.34 1.94
C ALA A 282 -14.59 13.08 3.28
N ALA A 283 -14.37 14.39 3.26
CA ALA A 283 -14.15 15.18 4.47
C ALA A 283 -15.26 16.19 4.74
N GLU A 284 -15.46 17.17 3.87
CA GLU A 284 -16.44 18.25 4.03
C GLU A 284 -17.33 18.37 2.77
N LEU A 285 -18.51 18.99 2.89
CA LEU A 285 -19.35 19.30 1.72
C LEU A 285 -18.88 20.62 1.09
N LEU A 286 -19.12 20.74 -0.22
CA LEU A 286 -19.07 22.03 -0.91
C LEU A 286 -20.50 22.57 -1.06
N ARG A 287 -20.65 23.90 -0.99
CA ARG A 287 -21.91 24.60 -1.25
C ARG A 287 -21.76 25.62 -2.37
N ASP A 288 -22.77 25.77 -3.21
CA ASP A 288 -22.86 26.82 -4.22
C ASP A 288 -23.33 28.16 -3.62
N ALA A 289 -23.46 29.19 -4.46
CA ALA A 289 -23.94 30.51 -4.05
C ALA A 289 -25.33 30.45 -3.39
N GLU A 290 -26.20 29.54 -3.84
CA GLU A 290 -27.56 29.31 -3.34
C GLU A 290 -27.60 28.38 -2.11
N GLY A 291 -26.44 27.96 -1.61
CA GLY A 291 -26.31 27.10 -0.42
C GLY A 291 -26.64 25.62 -0.67
N GLN A 292 -26.86 25.20 -1.91
CA GLN A 292 -27.08 23.80 -2.27
C GLN A 292 -25.75 23.02 -2.27
N VAL A 293 -25.83 21.72 -2.02
CA VAL A 293 -24.68 20.82 -2.14
C VAL A 293 -24.10 20.90 -3.56
N ALA A 294 -22.78 21.08 -3.65
CA ALA A 294 -22.04 21.35 -4.88
C ALA A 294 -20.75 20.53 -5.01
N GLY A 295 -20.65 19.41 -4.28
CA GLY A 295 -19.48 18.53 -4.28
C GLY A 295 -18.97 18.23 -2.87
N VAL A 296 -17.73 17.74 -2.79
CA VAL A 296 -17.07 17.37 -1.53
C VAL A 296 -15.61 17.78 -1.53
N THR A 297 -15.02 17.94 -0.35
CA THR A 297 -13.57 17.82 -0.19
C THR A 297 -13.20 16.35 0.06
N MET A 298 -11.98 16.01 -0.32
CA MET A 298 -11.35 14.73 0.00
C MET A 298 -9.99 14.94 0.68
N CYS A 299 -9.61 14.01 1.54
CA CYS A 299 -8.31 13.96 2.20
C CYS A 299 -7.60 12.66 1.83
N ASN A 300 -6.34 12.76 1.43
CA ASN A 300 -5.44 11.65 1.17
C ASN A 300 -3.99 12.05 1.51
N ARG A 301 -3.01 11.21 1.16
CA ARG A 301 -1.60 11.46 1.46
C ARG A 301 -0.99 12.68 0.76
N THR A 302 -1.56 13.13 -0.37
CA THR A 302 -1.16 14.37 -1.04
C THR A 302 -1.73 15.62 -0.38
N GLY A 303 -2.62 15.45 0.61
CA GLY A 303 -3.28 16.54 1.32
C GLY A 303 -4.79 16.59 1.08
N ARG A 304 -5.35 17.78 1.26
CA ARG A 304 -6.79 18.04 1.10
C ARG A 304 -7.07 18.73 -0.22
N GLN A 305 -8.08 18.24 -0.94
CA GLN A 305 -8.52 18.77 -2.24
C GLN A 305 -10.05 18.82 -2.33
N ALA A 306 -10.58 19.60 -3.28
CA ALA A 306 -12.00 19.72 -3.58
C ALA A 306 -12.36 18.97 -4.88
N ILE A 307 -13.56 18.40 -4.92
CA ILE A 307 -14.22 17.89 -6.12
C ILE A 307 -15.55 18.61 -6.25
N ALA A 308 -15.65 19.51 -7.23
CA ALA A 308 -16.90 20.21 -7.53
C ALA A 308 -17.83 19.30 -8.35
N ALA A 309 -19.10 19.20 -7.95
CA ALA A 309 -20.07 18.39 -8.67
C ALA A 309 -21.50 18.91 -8.58
N LYS A 310 -22.33 18.62 -9.60
CA LYS A 310 -23.77 18.95 -9.57
C LYS A 310 -24.52 18.07 -8.57
N LEU A 311 -24.12 16.81 -8.44
CA LEU A 311 -24.75 15.82 -7.57
C LEU A 311 -23.70 15.08 -6.72
N VAL A 312 -24.03 14.84 -5.46
CA VAL A 312 -23.24 14.02 -4.53
C VAL A 312 -24.00 12.74 -4.21
N VAL A 313 -23.32 11.59 -4.26
CA VAL A 313 -23.82 10.32 -3.76
C VAL A 313 -23.02 9.94 -2.52
N ASP A 314 -23.68 9.95 -1.37
CA ASP A 314 -23.16 9.40 -0.13
C ASP A 314 -23.39 7.89 -0.11
N ALA A 315 -22.37 7.16 -0.56
CA ALA A 315 -22.33 5.69 -0.51
C ALA A 315 -21.41 5.19 0.61
N LEU A 316 -21.11 6.04 1.60
CA LEU A 316 -20.32 5.69 2.77
C LEU A 316 -21.19 5.00 3.83
N HIS A 317 -20.57 4.12 4.59
CA HIS A 317 -21.26 3.45 5.69
C HIS A 317 -21.66 4.46 6.78
N GLY A 318 -22.96 4.58 7.08
CA GLY A 318 -23.50 5.53 8.07
C GLY A 318 -24.01 6.85 7.49
N ALA A 319 -23.83 7.10 6.18
CA ALA A 319 -24.23 8.32 5.48
C ALA A 319 -23.78 9.65 6.15
N PRO A 320 -22.48 9.80 6.46
CA PRO A 320 -21.96 10.99 7.16
C PRO A 320 -22.07 12.28 6.36
N LEU A 321 -22.07 12.24 5.02
CA LEU A 321 -22.26 13.44 4.20
C LEU A 321 -23.72 13.91 4.26
N ALA A 322 -24.68 12.99 4.29
CA ALA A 322 -26.08 13.34 4.54
C ALA A 322 -26.30 13.95 5.93
N GLN A 323 -25.62 13.43 6.95
CA GLN A 323 -25.63 14.04 8.28
C GLN A 323 -25.10 15.49 8.23
N ARG A 324 -23.96 15.71 7.58
CA ARG A 324 -23.38 17.05 7.41
C ARG A 324 -24.25 17.99 6.60
N ALA A 325 -24.96 17.48 5.60
CA ALA A 325 -25.89 18.28 4.79
C ALA A 325 -27.11 18.78 5.59
N GLY A 326 -27.31 18.27 6.81
CA GLY A 326 -28.48 18.54 7.64
C GLY A 326 -29.69 17.67 7.30
N ALA A 327 -29.48 16.49 6.69
CA ALA A 327 -30.58 15.55 6.47
C ALA A 327 -31.14 15.03 7.81
N GLU A 328 -32.45 14.86 7.89
CA GLU A 328 -33.07 14.22 9.04
C GLU A 328 -32.85 12.70 9.02
N PHE A 329 -32.68 12.11 10.21
CA PHE A 329 -32.52 10.66 10.40
C PHE A 329 -33.56 10.12 11.39
N ARG A 330 -34.09 8.92 11.13
CA ARG A 330 -34.81 8.14 12.14
C ARG A 330 -33.80 7.32 12.93
N ARG A 331 -33.65 7.65 14.22
CA ARG A 331 -32.68 7.03 15.13
C ARG A 331 -33.40 6.21 16.21
N PRO A 332 -32.91 5.01 16.57
CA PRO A 332 -33.48 4.27 17.68
C PRO A 332 -33.06 4.90 19.02
N ALA A 333 -33.85 4.71 20.07
CA ALA A 333 -33.59 5.21 21.42
C ALA A 333 -32.46 4.45 22.17
N GLY A 334 -31.69 3.63 21.47
CA GLY A 334 -30.70 2.70 22.01
C GLY A 334 -30.80 1.32 21.35
N GLY A 335 -29.96 0.39 21.78
CA GLY A 335 -30.03 -1.00 21.34
C GLY A 335 -28.67 -1.60 21.01
N SER A 336 -28.71 -2.68 20.25
CA SER A 336 -27.54 -3.46 19.86
C SER A 336 -27.51 -3.65 18.36
N VAL A 337 -26.32 -3.72 17.78
CA VAL A 337 -26.10 -4.04 16.37
C VAL A 337 -25.43 -5.40 16.26
N GLU A 338 -25.83 -6.18 15.26
CA GLU A 338 -25.14 -7.41 14.88
C GLU A 338 -24.03 -7.10 13.87
N LEU A 339 -22.80 -7.46 14.21
CA LEU A 339 -21.64 -7.39 13.34
C LEU A 339 -21.36 -8.77 12.77
N LYS A 340 -21.16 -8.86 11.45
CA LYS A 340 -20.71 -10.09 10.78
C LYS A 340 -19.24 -9.95 10.38
N TRP A 341 -18.45 -10.98 10.67
CA TRP A 341 -17.03 -11.04 10.38
C TRP A 341 -16.65 -12.38 9.82
N ILE A 342 -15.80 -12.40 8.80
CA ILE A 342 -15.40 -13.64 8.12
C ILE A 342 -13.89 -13.84 8.26
N ALA A 343 -13.51 -15.08 8.59
CA ALA A 343 -12.12 -15.51 8.62
C ALA A 343 -11.98 -16.88 7.94
N ILE A 344 -10.81 -17.14 7.36
CA ILE A 344 -10.43 -18.44 6.82
C ILE A 344 -9.43 -19.07 7.78
N ALA A 345 -9.80 -20.21 8.36
CA ALA A 345 -9.00 -20.92 9.37
C ALA A 345 -9.28 -22.43 9.30
N ALA A 346 -8.39 -23.24 9.89
CA ALA A 346 -8.61 -24.69 9.94
C ALA A 346 -9.74 -25.07 10.89
N ASP A 347 -9.87 -24.33 11.99
CA ASP A 347 -10.85 -24.54 13.05
C ASP A 347 -11.56 -23.19 13.34
N ALA A 348 -12.76 -23.22 13.92
CA ALA A 348 -13.42 -22.01 14.42
C ALA A 348 -12.71 -21.48 15.67
N ALA A 349 -12.74 -20.17 15.90
CA ALA A 349 -12.26 -19.57 17.13
C ALA A 349 -13.08 -20.09 18.32
N LYS A 350 -12.39 -20.48 19.38
CA LYS A 350 -13.00 -20.96 20.61
C LYS A 350 -13.54 -19.77 21.41
N THR A 351 -14.82 -19.48 21.26
CA THR A 351 -15.53 -18.46 22.04
C THR A 351 -16.60 -19.11 22.92
N THR A 352 -16.76 -18.61 24.14
CA THR A 352 -17.78 -19.03 25.10
C THR A 352 -18.77 -17.91 25.42
N GLN A 353 -18.75 -16.82 24.64
CA GLN A 353 -19.62 -15.67 24.88
C GLN A 353 -21.00 -15.88 24.23
N ASP A 354 -22.06 -15.71 25.02
CA ASP A 354 -23.45 -15.95 24.58
C ASP A 354 -23.93 -14.99 23.47
N ASN A 355 -23.27 -13.84 23.32
CA ASN A 355 -23.57 -12.84 22.29
C ASN A 355 -22.85 -13.10 20.95
N VAL A 356 -22.19 -14.26 20.79
CA VAL A 356 -21.48 -14.66 19.59
C VAL A 356 -22.09 -15.91 18.98
N LYS A 357 -22.42 -15.86 17.70
CA LYS A 357 -22.83 -17.02 16.89
C LYS A 357 -21.77 -17.29 15.84
N VAL A 358 -21.44 -18.56 15.62
CA VAL A 358 -20.46 -18.98 14.63
C VAL A 358 -21.12 -19.93 13.63
N ARG A 359 -20.94 -19.64 12.34
CA ARG A 359 -21.43 -20.45 11.22
C ARG A 359 -20.25 -20.83 10.32
N GLN A 360 -20.12 -22.11 10.00
CA GLN A 360 -19.24 -22.54 8.91
C GLN A 360 -19.95 -22.26 7.58
N LEU A 361 -19.27 -21.60 6.64
CA LEU A 361 -19.80 -21.35 5.31
C LEU A 361 -19.42 -22.52 4.39
N ASP A 362 -20.43 -23.14 3.76
CA ASP A 362 -20.22 -24.19 2.76
C ASP A 362 -19.92 -23.56 1.38
N VAL A 363 -18.66 -23.15 1.22
CA VAL A 363 -18.14 -22.60 -0.03
C VAL A 363 -17.32 -23.67 -0.74
N SER A 364 -17.67 -23.99 -1.99
CA SER A 364 -16.87 -24.93 -2.80
C SER A 364 -15.42 -24.44 -2.88
N SER A 365 -14.46 -25.29 -2.53
CA SER A 365 -13.05 -24.93 -2.33
C SER A 365 -12.37 -24.58 -3.65
N GLN A 366 -12.57 -23.34 -4.11
CA GLN A 366 -11.96 -22.78 -5.32
C GLN A 366 -10.59 -22.12 -5.06
N VAL A 367 -10.07 -22.18 -3.83
CA VAL A 367 -8.85 -21.45 -3.42
C VAL A 367 -7.81 -22.45 -2.94
N THR A 368 -6.66 -22.49 -3.62
CA THR A 368 -5.50 -23.27 -3.16
C THR A 368 -4.80 -22.52 -2.04
N TYR A 369 -4.75 -23.12 -0.84
CA TYR A 369 -4.04 -22.57 0.31
C TYR A 369 -2.58 -23.03 0.29
N LYS A 370 -1.60 -22.12 0.31
CA LYS A 370 -0.18 -22.48 0.50
C LYS A 370 0.17 -22.29 1.97
N ALA A 371 -0.17 -23.28 2.78
CA ALA A 371 0.10 -23.27 4.20
C ALA A 371 1.36 -24.07 4.53
N ASN A 372 2.40 -23.42 5.06
CA ASN A 372 3.48 -24.10 5.81
C ASN A 372 2.99 -24.49 7.22
N LEU A 373 1.81 -25.12 7.31
CA LEU A 373 1.22 -25.54 8.57
C LEU A 373 1.50 -27.04 8.80
N LYS A 374 1.61 -27.44 10.07
CA LYS A 374 1.75 -28.85 10.46
C LYS A 374 0.56 -29.73 10.05
N LYS A 375 -0.57 -29.12 9.64
CA LYS A 375 -1.74 -29.76 9.03
C LYS A 375 -1.80 -29.40 7.53
N PRO A 376 -2.16 -30.33 6.63
CA PRO A 376 -2.21 -30.06 5.19
C PRO A 376 -3.20 -28.94 4.85
N ALA A 377 -2.86 -28.15 3.82
CA ALA A 377 -3.64 -27.03 3.30
C ALA A 377 -5.09 -27.37 2.89
N SER A 378 -5.42 -28.65 2.72
CA SER A 378 -6.73 -29.17 2.31
C SER A 378 -7.82 -29.15 3.39
N ARG A 379 -7.59 -28.54 4.56
CA ARG A 379 -8.55 -28.49 5.70
C ARG A 379 -9.04 -27.09 6.09
N MET A 380 -8.80 -26.06 5.27
CA MET A 380 -9.24 -24.69 5.57
C MET A 380 -10.74 -24.50 5.35
N SER A 381 -11.42 -23.84 6.28
CA SER A 381 -12.85 -23.51 6.22
C SER A 381 -13.08 -22.00 6.36
N TRP A 382 -14.20 -21.52 5.83
CA TRP A 382 -14.66 -20.15 6.00
C TRP A 382 -15.61 -20.09 7.19
N TRP A 383 -15.33 -19.21 8.14
CA TRP A 383 -16.09 -19.05 9.37
C TRP A 383 -16.69 -17.65 9.41
N GLU A 384 -18.00 -17.57 9.56
CA GLU A 384 -18.74 -16.33 9.82
C GLU A 384 -19.06 -16.23 11.30
N TYR A 385 -18.61 -15.14 11.92
CA TYR A 385 -18.90 -14.76 13.29
C TYR A 385 -19.95 -13.65 13.28
N THR A 386 -21.05 -13.86 13.97
CA THR A 386 -22.06 -12.82 14.24
C THR A 386 -21.96 -12.41 15.70
N VAL A 387 -21.59 -11.15 15.95
CA VAL A 387 -21.36 -10.61 17.30
C VAL A 387 -22.35 -9.50 17.56
N ARG A 388 -23.12 -9.63 18.64
CA ARG A 388 -24.08 -8.61 19.08
C ARG A 388 -23.42 -7.68 20.09
N ILE A 389 -23.32 -6.39 19.77
CA ILE A 389 -22.73 -5.38 20.65
C ILE A 389 -23.68 -4.19 20.88
N PRO A 390 -23.63 -3.53 22.05
CA PRO A 390 -24.33 -2.26 22.26
C PRO A 390 -23.90 -1.22 21.24
N PHE A 391 -24.85 -0.41 20.78
CA PHE A 391 -24.60 0.67 19.84
C PHE A 391 -24.63 2.03 20.56
N ASP A 392 -23.56 2.80 20.37
CA ASP A 392 -23.52 4.24 20.63
C ASP A 392 -23.05 4.99 19.37
N GLU A 393 -23.31 6.29 19.34
CA GLU A 393 -23.05 7.10 18.15
C GLU A 393 -21.58 7.54 18.05
N GLY A 394 -21.13 7.72 16.80
CA GLY A 394 -19.83 8.34 16.51
C GLY A 394 -18.70 7.37 16.16
N TRP A 395 -17.58 7.94 15.76
CA TRP A 395 -16.44 7.19 15.24
C TRP A 395 -15.79 6.26 16.28
N GLN A 396 -15.73 6.68 17.54
CA GLN A 396 -15.12 5.89 18.61
C GLN A 396 -15.86 4.57 18.84
N TRP A 397 -17.18 4.51 18.61
CA TRP A 397 -17.90 3.24 18.60
C TRP A 397 -17.40 2.32 17.50
N ARG A 398 -17.28 2.79 16.25
CA ARG A 398 -16.75 1.98 15.14
C ARG A 398 -15.40 1.36 15.46
N ALA A 399 -14.48 2.18 15.98
CA ALA A 399 -13.15 1.71 16.33
C ALA A 399 -13.22 0.59 17.38
N ARG A 400 -14.06 0.74 18.42
CA ARG A 400 -14.28 -0.29 19.45
C ARG A 400 -15.00 -1.53 18.91
N ALA A 401 -15.98 -1.36 18.03
CA ALA A 401 -16.76 -2.41 17.41
C ALA A 401 -15.88 -3.37 16.59
N GLU A 402 -14.93 -2.82 15.82
CA GLU A 402 -13.95 -3.63 15.09
C GLU A 402 -13.04 -4.43 16.04
N GLN A 403 -12.60 -3.83 17.15
CA GLN A 403 -11.80 -4.58 18.14
C GLN A 403 -12.62 -5.68 18.81
N ALA A 404 -13.87 -5.42 19.16
CA ALA A 404 -14.75 -6.37 19.84
C ALA A 404 -14.99 -7.63 19.02
N VAL A 405 -15.19 -7.51 17.70
CA VAL A 405 -15.37 -8.68 16.85
C VAL A 405 -14.07 -9.47 16.67
N ARG A 406 -12.92 -8.78 16.52
CA ARG A 406 -11.61 -9.42 16.41
C ARG A 406 -11.20 -10.17 17.68
N ASP A 407 -11.61 -9.66 18.86
CA ASP A 407 -11.34 -10.28 20.16
C ASP A 407 -11.98 -11.68 20.29
N VAL A 408 -13.05 -11.97 19.54
CA VAL A 408 -13.78 -13.25 19.61
C VAL A 408 -13.64 -14.11 18.35
N SER A 409 -13.08 -13.57 17.27
CA SER A 409 -13.00 -14.26 15.97
C SER A 409 -11.61 -14.81 15.63
N TYR A 410 -10.57 -14.42 16.36
CA TYR A 410 -9.20 -14.84 16.06
C TYR A 410 -8.94 -16.30 16.44
N GLU A 411 -8.30 -17.02 15.53
CA GLU A 411 -7.83 -18.40 15.73
C GLU A 411 -6.42 -18.56 15.14
N PRO A 412 -5.41 -19.11 15.84
CA PRO A 412 -4.04 -19.21 15.34
C PRO A 412 -3.85 -19.95 14.01
N SER A 413 -4.80 -20.80 13.60
CA SER A 413 -4.79 -21.44 12.27
C SER A 413 -5.29 -20.53 11.13
N GLN A 414 -5.69 -19.29 11.42
CA GLN A 414 -6.15 -18.31 10.44
C GLN A 414 -5.09 -18.02 9.38
N VAL A 415 -5.54 -18.02 8.12
CA VAL A 415 -4.71 -17.78 6.94
C VAL A 415 -5.14 -16.54 6.15
N TYR A 416 -6.32 -16.01 6.45
CA TYR A 416 -6.88 -14.79 5.89
C TYR A 416 -8.07 -14.31 6.75
N THR A 417 -8.33 -13.01 6.81
CA THR A 417 -9.51 -12.45 7.47
C THR A 417 -10.02 -11.20 6.76
N ALA A 418 -11.29 -10.86 7.01
CA ALA A 418 -11.91 -9.65 6.52
C ALA A 418 -11.13 -8.40 6.97
N ASP A 419 -11.22 -7.35 6.18
CA ASP A 419 -10.74 -6.03 6.57
C ASP A 419 -11.77 -5.33 7.48
N LEU A 420 -13.07 -5.52 7.21
CA LEU A 420 -14.15 -4.76 7.82
C LEU A 420 -15.29 -5.66 8.34
N PRO A 421 -15.94 -5.31 9.47
CA PRO A 421 -17.19 -5.94 9.85
C PRO A 421 -18.32 -5.49 8.93
N PHE A 422 -19.15 -6.42 8.51
CA PHE A 422 -20.43 -6.10 7.86
C PHE A 422 -21.50 -5.85 8.91
N PHE A 423 -22.33 -4.83 8.70
CA PHE A 423 -23.56 -4.62 9.47
C PHE A 423 -24.46 -3.58 8.81
N VAL A 424 -25.74 -3.61 9.20
CA VAL A 424 -26.73 -2.60 8.82
C VAL A 424 -26.77 -1.52 9.89
N HIS A 425 -26.72 -0.25 9.47
CA HIS A 425 -26.77 0.85 10.42
C HIS A 425 -28.15 0.89 11.11
N PRO A 426 -28.21 1.08 12.44
CA PRO A 426 -29.47 1.10 13.19
C PRO A 426 -30.39 2.30 12.86
N TRP A 427 -29.91 3.29 12.11
CA TRP A 427 -30.67 4.45 11.69
C TRP A 427 -30.79 4.53 10.17
N CYS A 428 -31.72 5.35 9.69
CA CYS A 428 -31.87 5.69 8.29
C CYS A 428 -32.15 7.18 8.10
N ILE A 429 -31.94 7.67 6.89
CA ILE A 429 -32.45 8.99 6.50
C ILE A 429 -33.98 9.00 6.53
N ARG A 430 -34.56 10.20 6.60
CA ARG A 430 -35.94 10.44 6.19
C ARG A 430 -35.99 10.87 4.74
N SER A 431 -36.84 10.22 3.96
CA SER A 431 -37.17 10.61 2.60
C SER A 431 -38.64 11.03 2.51
N ALA A 432 -39.00 11.70 1.41
CA ALA A 432 -40.39 12.05 1.11
C ALA A 432 -41.30 10.82 0.94
N LYS A 433 -40.72 9.64 0.67
CA LYS A 433 -41.45 8.37 0.53
C LYS A 433 -40.56 7.22 1.02
N PRO A 434 -40.75 6.74 2.26
CA PRO A 434 -40.03 5.57 2.77
C PRO A 434 -40.45 4.31 2.00
N ALA A 435 -39.54 3.35 1.88
CA ALA A 435 -39.89 2.01 1.41
C ALA A 435 -40.40 1.15 2.58
N GLY A 436 -41.37 0.28 2.32
CA GLY A 436 -41.85 -0.73 3.27
C GLY A 436 -40.98 -1.98 3.27
N GLU A 437 -41.61 -3.17 3.29
CA GLU A 437 -40.90 -4.44 3.09
C GLU A 437 -40.12 -4.47 1.76
N TRP A 438 -39.06 -5.27 1.69
CA TRP A 438 -38.17 -5.33 0.53
C TRP A 438 -38.94 -5.69 -0.75
N PRO A 439 -39.09 -4.77 -1.73
CA PRO A 439 -39.96 -4.99 -2.89
C PRO A 439 -39.25 -5.73 -4.04
N GLY A 440 -37.94 -6.00 -3.91
CA GLY A 440 -37.07 -6.39 -5.02
C GLY A 440 -36.31 -5.19 -5.61
N ALA A 441 -35.12 -5.45 -6.16
CA ALA A 441 -34.22 -4.40 -6.65
C ALA A 441 -34.78 -3.65 -7.87
N ASP A 442 -35.60 -4.30 -8.69
CA ASP A 442 -36.30 -3.75 -9.86
C ASP A 442 -37.48 -2.85 -9.49
N LYS A 443 -38.19 -3.17 -8.41
CA LYS A 443 -39.41 -2.46 -7.96
C LYS A 443 -39.17 -1.41 -6.89
N LEU A 444 -37.98 -1.35 -6.30
CA LEU A 444 -37.65 -0.36 -5.27
C LEU A 444 -37.88 1.08 -5.78
N ASP A 445 -38.70 1.86 -5.09
CA ASP A 445 -38.87 3.28 -5.37
C ASP A 445 -37.62 4.04 -4.89
N LEU A 446 -36.88 4.64 -5.82
CA LEU A 446 -35.61 5.28 -5.51
C LEU A 446 -35.75 6.55 -4.65
N VAL A 447 -36.97 7.05 -4.41
CA VAL A 447 -37.20 8.17 -3.49
C VAL A 447 -36.73 7.82 -2.07
N CYS A 448 -36.76 6.56 -1.64
CA CYS A 448 -36.22 6.13 -0.34
C CYS A 448 -34.70 6.34 -0.17
N LEU A 449 -33.99 6.63 -1.25
CA LEU A 449 -32.54 6.92 -1.27
C LEU A 449 -32.25 8.43 -1.33
N ARG A 450 -33.28 9.27 -1.26
CA ARG A 450 -33.17 10.73 -1.36
C ARG A 450 -33.53 11.37 -0.02
N PRO A 451 -32.57 12.00 0.69
CA PRO A 451 -32.88 12.71 1.91
C PRO A 451 -33.84 13.87 1.64
N GLU A 452 -34.86 13.99 2.47
CA GLU A 452 -35.84 15.08 2.37
C GLU A 452 -35.15 16.46 2.50
N GLY A 453 -35.60 17.43 1.70
CA GLY A 453 -34.99 18.76 1.62
C GLY A 453 -33.66 18.85 0.86
N GLN A 454 -33.03 17.73 0.50
CA GLN A 454 -31.72 17.72 -0.17
C GLN A 454 -31.83 17.39 -1.66
N LYS A 455 -31.89 18.44 -2.51
CA LYS A 455 -32.13 18.27 -3.95
C LYS A 455 -30.98 17.59 -4.71
N ARG A 456 -29.74 17.84 -4.28
CA ARG A 456 -28.49 17.43 -4.96
C ARG A 456 -27.71 16.32 -4.26
N LEU A 457 -28.35 15.65 -3.30
CA LEU A 457 -27.73 14.59 -2.50
C LEU A 457 -28.54 13.29 -2.59
N TRP A 458 -27.82 12.18 -2.71
CA TRP A 458 -28.36 10.81 -2.67
C TRP A 458 -27.64 10.00 -1.60
N VAL A 459 -28.34 9.07 -0.96
CA VAL A 459 -27.76 8.10 -0.01
C VAL A 459 -27.93 6.70 -0.57
N LEU A 460 -26.82 6.07 -0.97
CA LEU A 460 -26.80 4.73 -1.55
C LEU A 460 -26.13 3.74 -0.59
N GLY A 461 -26.93 3.07 0.23
CA GLY A 461 -26.43 2.06 1.15
C GLY A 461 -27.42 1.74 2.27
N GLY A 462 -26.92 1.14 3.36
CA GLY A 462 -27.76 0.67 4.46
C GLY A 462 -28.53 1.75 5.22
N CYS A 463 -28.25 3.04 5.00
CA CYS A 463 -28.98 4.15 5.62
C CYS A 463 -30.20 4.61 4.82
N ALA A 464 -30.55 3.95 3.72
CA ALA A 464 -31.78 4.21 2.96
C ALA A 464 -33.04 4.16 3.85
N ASP A 465 -34.06 4.97 3.54
CA ASP A 465 -35.30 5.08 4.32
C ASP A 465 -36.20 3.85 4.14
N MET A 466 -35.93 2.79 4.91
CA MET A 466 -36.63 1.50 4.88
C MET A 466 -36.45 0.72 6.20
N PRO A 467 -37.24 -0.33 6.46
CA PRO A 467 -36.97 -1.28 7.53
C PRO A 467 -35.55 -1.84 7.46
N ARG A 468 -34.95 -2.15 8.62
CA ARG A 468 -33.55 -2.60 8.67
C ARG A 468 -33.36 -3.96 8.02
N GLU A 469 -34.36 -4.85 8.07
CA GLU A 469 -34.34 -6.12 7.33
C GLU A 469 -34.32 -5.87 5.81
N ALA A 470 -35.10 -4.89 5.32
CA ALA A 470 -35.08 -4.51 3.90
C ALA A 470 -33.73 -3.90 3.50
N ALA A 471 -33.10 -3.11 4.38
CA ALA A 471 -31.76 -2.58 4.16
C ALA A 471 -30.70 -3.69 4.12
N GLU A 472 -30.84 -4.76 4.91
CA GLU A 472 -29.94 -5.93 4.81
C GLU A 472 -30.08 -6.64 3.47
N ARG A 473 -31.32 -6.79 2.97
CA ARG A 473 -31.61 -7.36 1.63
C ARG A 473 -31.07 -6.46 0.50
N LEU A 474 -31.19 -5.14 0.63
CA LEU A 474 -30.57 -4.17 -0.30
C LEU A 474 -29.06 -4.36 -0.39
N LEU A 475 -28.39 -4.61 0.75
CA LEU A 475 -26.94 -4.80 0.85
C LEU A 475 -26.47 -6.22 0.49
N ARG A 476 -27.34 -7.07 -0.08
CA ARG A 476 -26.91 -8.31 -0.74
C ARG A 476 -26.27 -7.98 -2.09
N PRO A 477 -25.23 -8.73 -2.54
CA PRO A 477 -24.44 -8.36 -3.71
C PRO A 477 -25.26 -8.12 -4.98
N THR A 478 -26.19 -9.02 -5.29
CA THR A 478 -27.02 -8.95 -6.51
C THR A 478 -27.99 -7.78 -6.49
N ALA A 479 -28.66 -7.55 -5.35
CA ALA A 479 -29.58 -6.45 -5.14
C ALA A 479 -28.86 -5.10 -5.19
N PHE A 480 -27.71 -4.99 -4.53
CA PHE A 480 -27.02 -3.71 -4.40
C PHE A 480 -26.46 -3.22 -5.73
N LEU A 481 -25.92 -4.13 -6.55
CA LEU A 481 -25.49 -3.85 -7.92
C LEU A 481 -26.66 -3.37 -8.79
N ALA A 482 -27.82 -4.04 -8.73
CA ALA A 482 -28.99 -3.68 -9.52
C ALA A 482 -29.60 -2.33 -9.12
N VAL A 483 -29.71 -2.05 -7.82
CA VAL A 483 -30.16 -0.73 -7.33
C VAL A 483 -29.15 0.35 -7.69
N GLY A 484 -27.85 0.08 -7.56
CA GLY A 484 -26.78 0.98 -7.99
C GLY A 484 -26.93 1.39 -9.45
N GLU A 485 -27.13 0.43 -10.37
CA GLU A 485 -27.35 0.72 -11.79
C GLU A 485 -28.56 1.64 -12.03
N ARG A 486 -29.70 1.38 -11.38
CA ARG A 486 -30.91 2.23 -11.47
C ARG A 486 -30.66 3.64 -10.93
N VAL A 487 -29.93 3.75 -9.82
CA VAL A 487 -29.53 5.04 -9.25
C VAL A 487 -28.61 5.81 -10.20
N GLY A 488 -27.61 5.15 -10.80
CA GLY A 488 -26.72 5.78 -11.78
C GLY A 488 -27.47 6.35 -12.99
N GLN A 489 -28.44 5.61 -13.53
CA GLN A 489 -29.30 6.11 -14.61
C GLN A 489 -30.14 7.33 -14.18
N ALA A 490 -30.67 7.32 -12.95
CA ALA A 490 -31.42 8.45 -12.41
C ALA A 490 -30.55 9.70 -12.20
N LEU A 491 -29.33 9.51 -11.67
CA LEU A 491 -28.35 10.57 -11.48
C LEU A 491 -27.96 11.24 -12.80
N ALA A 492 -27.71 10.45 -13.86
CA ALA A 492 -27.36 10.99 -15.16
C ALA A 492 -28.51 11.80 -15.80
N ARG A 493 -29.78 11.39 -15.61
CA ARG A 493 -30.93 12.19 -16.03
C ARG A 493 -31.00 13.51 -15.26
N GLN A 494 -30.92 13.44 -13.94
CA GLN A 494 -30.98 14.62 -13.08
C GLN A 494 -29.81 15.59 -13.37
N ALA A 495 -28.60 15.09 -13.61
CA ALA A 495 -27.45 15.93 -13.89
C ALA A 495 -27.57 16.72 -15.20
N LYS A 496 -28.31 16.21 -16.19
CA LYS A 496 -28.61 16.92 -17.46
C LYS A 496 -29.57 18.09 -17.25
N GLU A 497 -30.44 18.00 -16.24
CA GLU A 497 -31.41 19.06 -15.89
C GLU A 497 -30.79 20.15 -15.01
N LEU A 498 -29.61 19.89 -14.42
CA LEU A 498 -28.93 20.82 -13.52
C LEU A 498 -27.82 21.60 -14.25
N ALA A 499 -27.83 22.92 -14.05
CA ALA A 499 -26.68 23.76 -14.38
C ALA A 499 -25.47 23.40 -13.51
N ALA A 500 -24.26 23.73 -14.00
CA ALA A 500 -23.06 23.61 -13.18
C ALA A 500 -23.16 24.56 -11.96
N PRO A 501 -22.72 24.13 -10.77
CA PRO A 501 -22.78 24.98 -9.58
C PRO A 501 -21.82 26.17 -9.71
N ALA A 502 -22.29 27.36 -9.30
CA ALA A 502 -21.52 28.60 -9.30
C ALA A 502 -21.19 29.06 -7.86
N GLY A 503 -20.10 29.81 -7.68
CA GLY A 503 -19.72 30.31 -6.34
C GLY A 503 -19.40 29.20 -5.33
N VAL A 504 -18.84 28.09 -5.80
CA VAL A 504 -18.54 26.89 -4.99
C VAL A 504 -17.51 27.22 -3.90
N ARG A 505 -17.88 26.93 -2.65
CA ARG A 505 -17.04 27.10 -1.46
C ARG A 505 -17.15 25.89 -0.55
N VAL A 506 -16.13 25.67 0.28
CA VAL A 506 -16.17 24.65 1.33
C VAL A 506 -17.14 25.10 2.42
N GLU A 507 -18.01 24.19 2.88
CA GLU A 507 -18.92 24.45 3.97
C GLU A 507 -18.17 24.73 5.29
N ALA A 508 -18.45 25.89 5.89
CA ALA A 508 -17.91 26.23 7.21
C ALA A 508 -18.67 25.43 8.29
N SER A 509 -17.95 24.56 9.01
CA SER A 509 -18.51 23.80 10.12
C SER A 509 -18.38 24.57 11.44
N HIS A 510 -19.50 24.77 12.15
CA HIS A 510 -19.57 25.23 13.54
C HIS A 510 -18.82 26.54 13.87
N ALA A 511 -18.69 27.48 12.92
CA ALA A 511 -17.92 28.72 13.11
C ALA A 511 -18.40 29.58 14.29
N ASP A 512 -19.68 29.52 14.65
CA ASP A 512 -20.28 30.28 15.75
C ASP A 512 -20.08 29.63 17.14
N THR A 513 -19.55 28.41 17.20
CA THR A 513 -19.27 27.71 18.46
C THR A 513 -17.90 28.15 19.01
N PRO A 514 -17.78 28.50 20.31
CA PRO A 514 -16.49 28.85 20.90
C PRO A 514 -15.46 27.73 20.77
N ALA A 515 -14.30 28.03 20.16
CA ALA A 515 -13.17 27.10 20.14
C ALA A 515 -12.57 26.97 21.54
N VAL A 516 -12.18 25.75 21.90
CA VAL A 516 -11.68 25.42 23.25
C VAL A 516 -10.14 25.32 23.28
N GLY A 517 -9.48 25.34 22.11
CA GLY A 517 -8.03 25.12 22.00
C GLY A 517 -7.29 26.25 21.30
N ALA A 518 -6.11 26.60 21.83
CA ALA A 518 -5.08 27.34 21.11
C ALA A 518 -4.40 26.44 20.06
N GLY A 519 -3.98 27.01 18.94
CA GLY A 519 -3.29 26.30 17.85
C GLY A 519 -4.03 26.33 16.51
N GLU A 520 -3.27 26.11 15.44
CA GLU A 520 -3.74 26.16 14.06
C GLU A 520 -3.65 24.78 13.38
N VAL A 521 -4.71 24.41 12.66
CA VAL A 521 -4.72 23.25 11.77
C VAL A 521 -3.83 23.51 10.55
N ARG A 522 -2.77 22.72 10.40
CA ARG A 522 -1.89 22.69 9.23
C ARG A 522 -2.03 21.40 8.44
N GLU A 523 -2.02 21.53 7.12
CA GLU A 523 -2.31 20.46 6.16
C GLU A 523 -1.65 20.76 4.81
N LEU A 524 -1.50 19.74 3.96
CA LEU A 524 -1.00 19.91 2.60
C LEU A 524 -2.12 20.41 1.67
N LEU A 525 -1.90 21.53 0.98
CA LEU A 525 -2.86 22.18 0.07
C LEU A 525 -2.27 22.45 -1.33
N ALA A 526 -1.34 21.59 -1.76
CA ALA A 526 -0.67 21.67 -3.05
C ALA A 526 -1.47 21.02 -4.20
N GLY A 527 -2.34 20.05 -3.91
CA GLY A 527 -3.10 19.29 -4.92
C GLY A 527 -2.44 17.94 -5.28
N ILE A 528 -3.08 17.16 -6.17
CA ILE A 528 -2.73 15.76 -6.47
C ILE A 528 -1.57 15.62 -7.46
N ARG A 529 -1.44 16.52 -8.45
CA ARG A 529 -0.35 16.60 -9.45
C ARG A 529 -0.15 18.05 -9.86
N PRO A 530 1.03 18.46 -10.35
CA PRO A 530 1.30 19.86 -10.63
C PRO A 530 0.38 20.36 -11.74
N LEU A 531 -0.63 21.13 -11.36
CA LEU A 531 -1.09 22.25 -12.15
C LEU A 531 -0.44 23.48 -11.51
N PRO A 532 0.17 24.40 -12.28
CA PRO A 532 0.77 25.66 -11.78
C PRO A 532 -0.10 26.40 -10.78
N ARG A 533 -1.39 26.41 -11.14
CA ARG A 533 -2.45 27.17 -10.50
C ARG A 533 -3.69 26.29 -10.59
N PRO A 534 -3.80 25.26 -9.74
CA PRO A 534 -5.04 24.50 -9.70
C PRO A 534 -6.15 25.50 -9.38
N ALA A 535 -7.33 25.32 -9.97
CA ALA A 535 -8.51 26.05 -9.51
C ALA A 535 -8.63 25.83 -7.99
N ARG A 536 -9.11 26.84 -7.26
CA ARG A 536 -9.23 26.78 -5.81
C ARG A 536 -10.65 27.15 -5.42
N VAL A 537 -11.12 26.56 -4.32
CA VAL A 537 -12.37 26.95 -3.67
C VAL A 537 -12.06 27.59 -2.33
N GLU A 538 -12.80 28.64 -2.00
CA GLU A 538 -12.67 29.34 -0.73
C GLU A 538 -13.19 28.48 0.43
N GLN A 539 -12.51 28.54 1.56
CA GLN A 539 -12.99 28.08 2.85
C GLN A 539 -12.90 29.23 3.85
N ALA A 540 -14.03 29.62 4.43
CA ALA A 540 -14.04 30.55 5.56
C ALA A 540 -13.40 29.92 6.81
N ALA A 541 -13.17 30.73 7.85
CA ALA A 541 -12.78 30.19 9.15
C ALA A 541 -13.86 29.21 9.65
N SER A 542 -13.43 28.08 10.18
CA SER A 542 -14.30 27.00 10.63
C SER A 542 -13.69 26.27 11.82
N HIS A 543 -14.37 25.25 12.32
CA HIS A 543 -13.90 24.42 13.41
C HIS A 543 -13.86 22.94 13.03
N LEU A 544 -12.86 22.22 13.55
CA LEU A 544 -12.80 20.76 13.53
C LEU A 544 -13.10 20.18 14.92
N PRO A 545 -13.85 19.06 15.01
CA PRO A 545 -14.16 18.44 16.29
C PRO A 545 -12.91 17.78 16.88
N VAL A 546 -12.74 17.89 18.19
CA VAL A 546 -11.78 17.07 18.94
C VAL A 546 -12.35 15.67 19.08
N LEU A 547 -11.65 14.69 18.51
CA LEU A 547 -12.02 13.27 18.52
C LEU A 547 -11.46 12.52 19.72
N GLY A 548 -10.50 13.10 20.45
CA GLY A 548 -9.92 12.50 21.64
C GLY A 548 -8.66 13.20 22.14
N ASP A 549 -8.29 12.89 23.38
CA ASP A 549 -7.15 13.43 24.11
C ASP A 549 -6.24 12.30 24.59
N TYR A 550 -4.96 12.39 24.26
CA TYR A 550 -3.96 11.34 24.54
C TYR A 550 -2.65 11.95 25.02
N ASP A 551 -1.83 11.15 25.70
CA ASP A 551 -0.46 11.52 26.02
C ASP A 551 0.43 11.35 24.77
N VAL A 552 0.26 10.22 24.09
CA VAL A 552 1.01 9.86 22.88
C VAL A 552 0.05 9.41 21.78
N VAL A 553 0.16 10.01 20.60
CA VAL A 553 -0.56 9.56 19.40
C VAL A 553 0.47 9.09 18.37
N VAL A 554 0.31 7.86 17.89
CA VAL A 554 1.10 7.29 16.80
C VAL A 554 0.27 7.27 15.53
N ILE A 555 0.75 7.93 14.47
CA ILE A 555 0.10 7.94 13.16
C ILE A 555 0.84 6.97 12.23
N GLY A 556 0.19 5.86 11.89
CA GLY A 556 0.75 4.70 11.20
C GLY A 556 1.02 3.57 12.19
N GLY A 557 0.36 2.42 12.01
CA GLY A 557 0.52 1.20 12.82
C GLY A 557 1.46 0.17 12.19
N GLY A 558 2.35 0.63 11.30
CA GLY A 558 3.27 -0.21 10.53
C GLY A 558 4.45 -0.75 11.33
N THR A 559 5.54 -1.09 10.63
CA THR A 559 6.75 -1.72 11.17
C THR A 559 7.35 -0.95 12.36
N SER A 560 7.46 0.38 12.30
CA SER A 560 7.93 1.19 13.45
C SER A 560 6.78 1.67 14.35
N GLY A 561 5.59 1.90 13.78
CA GLY A 561 4.46 2.47 14.50
C GLY A 561 3.83 1.57 15.54
N GLY A 562 3.58 0.29 15.21
CA GLY A 562 3.10 -0.70 16.17
C GLY A 562 4.00 -0.79 17.42
N PRO A 563 5.32 -1.00 17.27
CA PRO A 563 6.28 -0.97 18.37
C PRO A 563 6.29 0.32 19.18
N ALA A 564 6.15 1.48 18.52
CA ALA A 564 6.07 2.78 19.21
C ALA A 564 4.84 2.87 20.11
N GLY A 565 3.67 2.46 19.62
CA GLY A 565 2.44 2.41 20.41
C GLY A 565 2.57 1.46 21.60
N ILE A 566 3.12 0.26 21.39
CA ILE A 566 3.33 -0.75 22.45
C ILE A 566 4.27 -0.19 23.53
N ALA A 567 5.38 0.43 23.14
CA ALA A 567 6.36 0.97 24.07
C ALA A 567 5.79 2.12 24.91
N ALA A 568 5.06 3.04 24.28
CA ALA A 568 4.43 4.15 24.98
C ALA A 568 3.38 3.65 25.99
N ALA A 569 2.49 2.76 25.56
CA ALA A 569 1.42 2.21 26.40
C ALA A 569 1.95 1.37 27.56
N ARG A 570 2.95 0.50 27.33
CA ARG A 570 3.61 -0.29 28.40
C ARG A 570 4.26 0.57 29.48
N ARG A 571 4.57 1.83 29.17
CA ARG A 571 5.12 2.82 30.13
C ARG A 571 4.05 3.69 30.78
N GLY A 572 2.77 3.38 30.55
CA GLY A 572 1.62 4.02 31.19
C GLY A 572 1.12 5.29 30.51
N ALA A 573 1.61 5.63 29.32
CA ALA A 573 1.04 6.75 28.56
C ALA A 573 -0.33 6.37 27.99
N ARG A 574 -1.32 7.27 28.09
CA ARG A 574 -2.58 7.12 27.37
C ARG A 574 -2.29 7.22 25.87
N THR A 575 -2.34 6.08 25.19
CA THR A 575 -1.79 5.93 23.84
C THR A 575 -2.87 5.60 22.81
N LEU A 576 -2.83 6.28 21.67
CA LEU A 576 -3.60 5.93 20.46
C LEU A 576 -2.65 5.52 19.33
N VAL A 577 -2.98 4.42 18.64
CA VAL A 577 -2.38 4.07 17.35
C VAL A 577 -3.43 4.19 16.25
N VAL A 578 -3.16 5.05 15.27
CA VAL A 578 -4.00 5.28 14.08
C VAL A 578 -3.38 4.56 12.88
N GLU A 579 -4.16 3.74 12.18
CA GLU A 579 -3.73 2.98 11.00
C GLU A 579 -4.76 3.17 9.88
N HIS A 580 -4.30 3.53 8.68
CA HIS A 580 -5.17 3.76 7.52
C HIS A 580 -5.71 2.47 6.90
N LEU A 581 -5.06 1.34 7.18
CA LEU A 581 -5.49 0.00 6.78
C LEU A 581 -6.15 -0.75 7.95
N HIS A 582 -6.58 -1.98 7.70
CA HIS A 582 -7.19 -2.85 8.71
C HIS A 582 -6.23 -3.95 9.22
N ALA A 583 -4.95 -3.61 9.24
CA ALA A 583 -3.85 -4.49 9.62
C ALA A 583 -2.67 -3.69 10.20
N LEU A 584 -2.08 -4.21 11.28
CA LEU A 584 -0.87 -3.65 11.91
C LEU A 584 0.38 -4.40 11.44
N GLY A 585 1.55 -3.75 11.54
CA GLY A 585 2.85 -4.35 11.23
C GLY A 585 3.42 -4.00 9.85
N GLY A 586 2.64 -3.33 8.99
CA GLY A 586 3.11 -2.72 7.75
C GLY A 586 3.63 -3.74 6.73
N VAL A 587 4.76 -3.45 6.08
CA VAL A 587 5.36 -4.31 5.04
C VAL A 587 5.64 -5.73 5.51
N GLY A 588 5.90 -5.92 6.80
CA GLY A 588 6.10 -7.23 7.42
C GLY A 588 4.83 -8.07 7.54
N THR A 589 3.66 -7.55 7.14
CA THR A 589 2.37 -8.24 7.22
C THR A 589 1.64 -8.20 5.88
N ILE A 590 0.78 -7.20 5.65
CA ILE A 590 0.00 -7.06 4.41
C ILE A 590 0.79 -6.49 3.22
N GLY A 591 2.04 -6.07 3.43
CA GLY A 591 3.05 -5.92 2.35
C GLY A 591 3.82 -7.20 2.07
N MET A 592 3.50 -8.32 2.73
CA MET A 592 4.01 -9.66 2.40
C MET A 592 5.54 -9.82 2.46
N ILE A 593 6.28 -8.96 3.16
CA ILE A 593 7.71 -9.13 3.45
C ILE A 593 7.88 -9.73 4.86
N GLY A 594 7.28 -10.88 5.12
CA GLY A 594 7.25 -11.52 6.44
C GLY A 594 8.56 -12.15 6.92
N LYS A 595 9.65 -12.14 6.14
CA LYS A 595 10.97 -12.64 6.57
C LYS A 595 11.94 -11.49 6.67
N TYR A 596 12.81 -11.53 7.68
CA TYR A 596 13.91 -10.58 7.78
C TYR A 596 15.04 -10.99 6.85
N TRP A 597 15.40 -10.09 5.93
CA TRP A 597 16.63 -10.21 5.14
C TRP A 597 17.85 -10.04 6.06
N TYR A 598 18.01 -8.83 6.63
CA TYR A 598 19.07 -8.48 7.58
C TYR A 598 18.48 -7.89 8.88
N GLY A 599 19.10 -6.85 9.47
CA GLY A 599 18.68 -6.16 10.68
C GLY A 599 19.21 -6.74 11.99
N ASN A 600 19.34 -5.89 12.99
CA ASN A 600 19.79 -6.23 14.34
C ASN A 600 18.64 -6.83 15.17
N ARG A 601 18.62 -8.16 15.28
CA ARG A 601 17.54 -8.93 15.94
C ARG A 601 17.78 -9.03 17.45
N VAL A 602 17.64 -7.89 18.13
CA VAL A 602 17.86 -7.77 19.57
C VAL A 602 16.69 -7.08 20.25
N GLY A 603 16.61 -7.24 21.57
CA GLY A 603 15.62 -6.59 22.43
C GLY A 603 14.18 -6.80 21.99
N PHE A 604 13.43 -5.72 21.79
CA PHE A 604 12.02 -5.74 21.43
C PHE A 604 11.74 -6.59 20.19
N THR A 605 12.59 -6.52 19.16
CA THR A 605 12.42 -7.31 17.93
C THR A 605 12.32 -8.82 18.18
N ASN A 606 13.01 -9.35 19.18
CA ASN A 606 12.96 -10.78 19.51
C ASN A 606 11.59 -11.23 20.04
N THR A 607 10.74 -10.28 20.45
CA THR A 607 9.38 -10.57 20.89
C THR A 607 8.38 -10.65 19.73
N VAL A 608 8.74 -10.15 18.54
CA VAL A 608 7.85 -10.09 17.37
C VAL A 608 7.87 -11.43 16.62
N PRO A 609 6.73 -12.12 16.46
CA PRO A 609 6.68 -13.40 15.75
C PRO A 609 6.93 -13.22 14.25
N GLN A 610 7.70 -14.13 13.65
CA GLN A 610 8.04 -13.98 12.24
C GLN A 610 6.96 -14.50 11.27
N ASN A 611 6.31 -15.63 11.55
CA ASN A 611 5.33 -16.23 10.64
C ASN A 611 4.25 -16.99 11.43
N PRO A 612 3.04 -17.17 10.88
CA PRO A 612 2.49 -16.59 9.64
C PRO A 612 1.99 -15.13 9.78
N THR A 613 1.62 -14.50 8.66
CA THR A 613 1.17 -13.08 8.59
C THR A 613 0.06 -12.73 9.58
N GLU A 614 -1.00 -13.54 9.63
CA GLU A 614 -2.17 -13.31 10.50
C GLU A 614 -1.79 -13.34 12.00
N VAL A 615 -0.91 -14.27 12.39
CA VAL A 615 -0.36 -14.34 13.76
C VAL A 615 0.44 -13.08 14.11
N ARG A 616 1.23 -12.56 13.17
CA ARG A 616 2.00 -11.33 13.40
C ARG A 616 1.10 -10.10 13.54
N MET A 617 0.07 -9.97 12.70
CA MET A 617 -0.91 -8.88 12.80
C MET A 617 -1.63 -8.92 14.16
N GLU A 618 -2.09 -10.10 14.57
CA GLU A 618 -2.76 -10.27 15.86
C GLU A 618 -1.82 -10.04 17.03
N TRP A 619 -0.54 -10.41 16.92
CA TRP A 619 0.43 -10.12 17.96
C TRP A 619 0.56 -8.62 18.22
N TYR A 620 0.71 -7.79 17.17
CA TYR A 620 0.73 -6.33 17.33
C TYR A 620 -0.54 -5.80 18.00
N ARG A 621 -1.71 -6.27 17.54
CA ARG A 621 -3.00 -5.87 18.09
C ARG A 621 -3.10 -6.25 19.57
N SER A 622 -2.87 -7.51 19.89
CA SER A 622 -2.99 -8.04 21.26
C SER A 622 -2.01 -7.38 22.22
N GLU A 623 -0.77 -7.06 21.82
CA GLU A 623 0.18 -6.36 22.69
C GLU A 623 -0.23 -4.91 22.98
N LEU A 624 -0.78 -4.20 21.99
CA LEU A 624 -1.39 -2.88 22.21
C LEU A 624 -2.59 -2.96 23.17
N ARG A 625 -3.48 -3.94 22.96
CA ARG A 625 -4.67 -4.16 23.79
C ARG A 625 -4.30 -4.52 25.23
N LYS A 626 -3.33 -5.41 25.45
CA LYS A 626 -2.80 -5.76 26.78
C LYS A 626 -2.22 -4.55 27.49
N ALA A 627 -1.56 -3.66 26.75
CA ALA A 627 -1.03 -2.40 27.25
C ALA A 627 -2.09 -1.28 27.38
N ARG A 628 -3.37 -1.56 27.08
CA ARG A 628 -4.50 -0.63 27.13
C ARG A 628 -4.38 0.58 26.17
N ALA A 629 -3.70 0.39 25.04
CA ALA A 629 -3.72 1.36 23.95
C ALA A 629 -5.04 1.28 23.15
N ASP A 630 -5.50 2.43 22.68
CA ASP A 630 -6.57 2.52 21.69
C ASP A 630 -6.01 2.27 20.28
N ILE A 631 -6.81 1.62 19.43
CA ILE A 631 -6.43 1.29 18.05
C ILE A 631 -7.53 1.75 17.12
N TRP A 632 -7.22 2.68 16.22
CA TRP A 632 -8.14 3.14 15.17
C TRP A 632 -7.64 2.66 13.82
N MET A 633 -8.32 1.68 13.24
CA MET A 633 -8.06 1.17 11.89
C MET A 633 -8.94 1.88 10.86
N GLY A 634 -8.53 1.89 9.60
CA GLY A 634 -9.23 2.62 8.54
C GLY A 634 -9.26 4.14 8.77
N CYS A 635 -8.20 4.72 9.34
CA CYS A 635 -8.07 6.15 9.60
C CYS A 635 -6.76 6.73 9.09
N LEU A 636 -6.82 7.89 8.42
CA LEU A 636 -5.65 8.52 7.83
C LEU A 636 -5.24 9.78 8.62
N GLY A 637 -3.99 9.84 9.06
CA GLY A 637 -3.39 11.12 9.47
C GLY A 637 -3.16 12.01 8.25
N CYS A 638 -3.79 13.18 8.22
CA CYS A 638 -3.82 14.07 7.05
C CYS A 638 -3.44 15.53 7.36
N GLY A 639 -2.99 15.80 8.58
CA GLY A 639 -2.54 17.11 9.02
C GLY A 639 -2.07 17.11 10.47
N ALA A 640 -1.71 18.29 10.96
CA ALA A 640 -1.24 18.50 12.32
C ALA A 640 -1.96 19.69 12.98
N LEU A 641 -2.08 19.66 14.31
CA LEU A 641 -2.43 20.83 15.10
C LEU A 641 -1.14 21.42 15.67
N VAL A 642 -0.86 22.69 15.36
CA VAL A 642 0.40 23.35 15.70
C VAL A 642 0.14 24.62 16.52
N GLU A 643 0.82 24.75 17.65
CA GLU A 643 0.79 25.91 18.53
C GLU A 643 2.22 26.40 18.76
N GLY A 644 2.55 27.63 18.35
CA GLY A 644 3.86 28.23 18.61
C GLY A 644 5.07 27.40 18.11
N GLY A 645 4.94 26.68 16.99
CA GLY A 645 6.00 25.78 16.48
C GLY A 645 6.07 24.41 17.17
N ARG A 646 5.11 24.09 18.04
CA ARG A 646 4.94 22.78 18.67
C ARG A 646 3.74 22.05 18.08
N VAL A 647 3.91 20.79 17.71
CA VAL A 647 2.80 19.89 17.36
C VAL A 647 2.12 19.43 18.66
N VAL A 648 0.83 19.71 18.79
CA VAL A 648 0.00 19.38 19.96
C VAL A 648 -1.17 18.44 19.61
N GLY A 649 -1.13 17.86 18.41
CA GLY A 649 -2.11 16.90 17.93
C GLY A 649 -1.97 16.60 16.44
N ALA A 650 -2.75 15.65 15.98
CA ALA A 650 -2.83 15.26 14.57
C ALA A 650 -4.27 15.43 14.05
N VAL A 651 -4.39 15.82 12.79
CA VAL A 651 -5.67 15.83 12.09
C VAL A 651 -5.87 14.46 11.45
N VAL A 652 -6.98 13.82 11.77
CA VAL A 652 -7.30 12.45 11.33
C VAL A 652 -8.57 12.48 10.49
N ALA A 653 -8.50 11.91 9.29
CA ALA A 653 -9.65 11.59 8.47
C ALA A 653 -10.15 10.19 8.84
N THR A 654 -11.39 10.12 9.29
CA THR A 654 -12.11 8.89 9.61
C THR A 654 -13.15 8.61 8.51
N PRO A 655 -13.74 7.42 8.44
CA PRO A 655 -14.90 7.14 7.61
C PRO A 655 -16.11 8.07 7.85
N HIS A 656 -16.20 8.74 9.00
CA HIS A 656 -17.22 9.75 9.30
C HIS A 656 -16.74 11.19 8.99
N GLY A 657 -15.58 11.34 8.37
CA GLY A 657 -14.89 12.59 8.05
C GLY A 657 -13.85 12.99 9.10
N ARG A 658 -13.50 14.27 9.14
CA ARG A 658 -12.23 14.73 9.72
C ARG A 658 -12.39 15.37 11.09
N GLY A 659 -11.37 15.20 11.93
CA GLY A 659 -11.28 15.84 13.24
C GLY A 659 -9.85 15.82 13.79
N VAL A 660 -9.68 16.34 15.00
CA VAL A 660 -8.37 16.47 15.66
C VAL A 660 -8.26 15.49 16.82
N VAL A 661 -7.15 14.75 16.88
CA VAL A 661 -6.75 14.05 18.10
C VAL A 661 -5.64 14.86 18.75
N ARG A 662 -5.89 15.37 19.97
CA ARG A 662 -4.90 16.12 20.73
C ARG A 662 -3.92 15.17 21.41
N ALA A 663 -2.66 15.57 21.46
CA ALA A 663 -1.58 14.76 22.01
C ALA A 663 -0.51 15.65 22.66
N ARG A 664 0.09 15.19 23.76
CA ARG A 664 1.31 15.85 24.29
C ARG A 664 2.50 15.62 23.36
N ILE A 665 2.56 14.43 22.74
CA ILE A 665 3.56 14.00 21.79
C ILE A 665 2.90 13.26 20.61
N VAL A 666 3.27 13.61 19.39
CA VAL A 666 2.91 12.88 18.17
C VAL A 666 4.11 12.08 17.67
N ILE A 667 3.88 10.83 17.26
CA ILE A 667 4.87 10.01 16.55
C ILE A 667 4.34 9.78 15.15
N ASP A 668 4.99 10.40 14.17
CA ASP A 668 4.74 10.18 12.76
C ASP A 668 5.47 8.91 12.30
N ALA A 669 4.68 7.86 12.11
CA ALA A 669 5.10 6.56 11.62
C ALA A 669 4.40 6.21 10.30
N THR A 670 3.99 7.21 9.50
CA THR A 670 3.36 6.97 8.18
C THR A 670 4.34 6.41 7.16
N GLY A 671 5.63 6.50 7.47
CA GLY A 671 6.76 6.08 6.65
C GLY A 671 7.19 7.09 5.59
N SER A 672 6.45 8.19 5.38
CA SER A 672 6.83 9.29 4.46
C SER A 672 6.62 10.67 5.12
N ALA A 673 6.67 10.69 6.46
CA ALA A 673 6.62 11.89 7.30
C ALA A 673 5.41 12.83 7.04
N ASP A 674 4.24 12.26 6.74
CA ASP A 674 3.11 13.05 6.20
C ASP A 674 2.60 14.10 7.20
N VAL A 675 2.61 13.78 8.50
CA VAL A 675 2.13 14.67 9.56
C VAL A 675 3.18 15.73 9.90
N ALA A 676 4.46 15.34 9.97
CA ALA A 676 5.55 16.29 10.19
C ALA A 676 5.67 17.30 9.05
N ILE A 677 5.56 16.84 7.80
CA ILE A 677 5.58 17.72 6.62
C ILE A 677 4.36 18.64 6.64
N ALA A 678 3.17 18.13 6.95
CA ALA A 678 1.97 18.96 7.10
C ALA A 678 2.11 20.02 8.20
N ALA A 679 2.85 19.73 9.27
CA ALA A 679 3.15 20.69 10.34
C ALA A 679 4.15 21.79 9.93
N GLY A 680 4.89 21.58 8.83
CA GLY A 680 5.89 22.51 8.29
C GLY A 680 7.34 22.01 8.36
N ALA A 681 7.59 20.72 8.61
CA ALA A 681 8.93 20.17 8.57
C ALA A 681 9.51 20.19 7.14
N ALA A 682 10.75 20.64 7.00
CA ALA A 682 11.51 20.46 5.77
C ALA A 682 11.76 18.97 5.51
N TYR A 683 11.82 18.57 4.24
CA TYR A 683 12.02 17.19 3.84
C TYR A 683 12.81 17.05 2.53
N VAL A 684 13.34 15.85 2.30
CA VAL A 684 13.98 15.42 1.06
C VAL A 684 13.25 14.19 0.54
N PHE A 685 12.88 14.17 -0.74
CA PHE A 685 12.35 12.98 -1.41
C PHE A 685 13.41 12.34 -2.29
N VAL A 686 13.84 13.08 -3.31
CA VAL A 686 14.96 12.74 -4.19
C VAL A 686 15.88 13.95 -4.34
N ASP A 687 17.17 13.67 -4.49
CA ASP A 687 18.21 14.68 -4.65
C ASP A 687 18.41 15.07 -6.12
N ASP A 688 19.37 15.97 -6.39
CA ASP A 688 19.76 16.43 -7.74
C ASP A 688 20.06 15.31 -8.75
N ASP A 689 20.37 14.10 -8.28
CA ASP A 689 20.78 12.95 -9.10
C ASP A 689 19.60 12.05 -9.52
N PHE A 690 18.36 12.36 -9.10
CA PHE A 690 17.12 11.63 -9.44
C PHE A 690 17.24 10.11 -9.27
N ALA A 691 17.71 9.66 -8.11
CA ALA A 691 17.87 8.24 -7.81
C ALA A 691 16.67 7.74 -6.99
N LEU A 692 15.91 6.79 -7.55
CA LEU A 692 14.82 6.10 -6.88
C LEU A 692 15.22 4.65 -6.55
N GLN A 693 14.61 4.11 -5.51
CA GLN A 693 14.71 2.69 -5.17
C GLN A 693 13.53 1.91 -5.76
N ALA A 694 13.81 0.68 -6.19
CA ALA A 694 12.80 -0.23 -6.71
C ALA A 694 11.71 -0.54 -5.66
N SER A 695 10.49 -0.72 -6.15
CA SER A 695 9.29 -0.99 -5.33
C SER A 695 8.57 -2.26 -5.81
N HIS A 696 7.53 -2.66 -5.10
CA HIS A 696 6.70 -3.80 -5.46
C HIS A 696 5.24 -3.64 -5.01
N ILE A 697 4.33 -4.32 -5.71
CA ILE A 697 2.96 -4.55 -5.25
C ILE A 697 2.82 -6.07 -5.08
N PRO A 698 2.78 -6.57 -3.82
CA PRO A 698 2.78 -7.99 -3.56
C PRO A 698 1.43 -8.63 -3.86
N LEU A 699 1.44 -9.94 -4.08
CA LEU A 699 0.24 -10.78 -4.11
C LEU A 699 -0.09 -11.22 -2.68
N ARG A 700 -1.37 -11.26 -2.30
CA ARG A 700 -1.83 -11.77 -1.00
C ARG A 700 -2.54 -13.11 -1.20
N LEU A 701 -1.76 -14.19 -1.08
CA LEU A 701 -2.28 -15.56 -1.11
C LEU A 701 -2.54 -16.07 0.32
N PRO A 702 -3.69 -16.70 0.60
CA PRO A 702 -3.97 -17.31 1.89
C PRO A 702 -2.86 -18.27 2.36
N GLY A 703 -2.33 -18.01 3.55
CA GLY A 703 -1.28 -18.79 4.19
C GLY A 703 0.15 -18.42 3.77
N GLN A 704 0.30 -17.62 2.70
CA GLN A 704 1.61 -17.09 2.31
C GLN A 704 2.00 -15.91 3.21
N HIS A 705 3.31 -15.79 3.46
CA HIS A 705 3.86 -14.75 4.34
C HIS A 705 5.10 -14.05 3.75
N TYR A 706 5.61 -14.51 2.60
CA TYR A 706 6.76 -13.88 1.96
C TYR A 706 6.61 -13.83 0.44
N LEU A 707 6.62 -12.61 -0.10
CA LEU A 707 6.74 -12.31 -1.53
C LEU A 707 7.42 -10.95 -1.65
N ASN A 708 8.65 -10.92 -2.17
CA ASN A 708 9.40 -9.68 -2.41
C ASN A 708 9.72 -9.57 -3.91
N GLY A 709 9.71 -8.34 -4.42
CA GLY A 709 10.03 -8.03 -5.82
C GLY A 709 10.62 -6.63 -5.96
N ASP A 710 11.17 -6.34 -7.14
CA ASP A 710 11.97 -5.12 -7.40
C ASP A 710 11.62 -4.43 -8.73
N ARG A 711 10.34 -4.23 -9.03
CA ARG A 711 9.84 -3.46 -10.21
C ARG A 711 8.38 -3.03 -9.96
N PRO A 712 7.92 -1.83 -10.38
CA PRO A 712 8.63 -0.61 -10.84
C PRO A 712 9.06 0.32 -9.69
N SER A 713 9.60 1.51 -9.97
CA SER A 713 9.80 2.54 -8.95
C SER A 713 8.50 3.33 -8.77
N ILE A 714 8.03 3.51 -7.53
CA ILE A 714 6.74 4.15 -7.25
C ILE A 714 6.95 5.30 -6.28
N ASP A 715 6.41 6.48 -6.61
CA ASP A 715 6.28 7.58 -5.64
C ASP A 715 4.96 7.40 -4.89
N ASP A 716 5.05 6.99 -3.63
CA ASP A 716 3.89 6.77 -2.76
C ASP A 716 3.24 8.06 -2.25
N SER A 717 3.85 9.22 -2.52
CA SER A 717 3.28 10.54 -2.26
C SER A 717 2.38 11.03 -3.39
N ASP A 718 2.36 10.39 -4.57
CA ASP A 718 1.47 10.71 -5.69
C ASP A 718 0.38 9.63 -5.82
N VAL A 719 -0.84 9.97 -5.39
CA VAL A 719 -1.99 9.04 -5.41
C VAL A 719 -2.38 8.57 -6.81
N LEU A 720 -2.09 9.34 -7.86
CA LEU A 720 -2.35 8.93 -9.24
C LEU A 720 -1.27 7.98 -9.76
N HIS A 721 -0.03 8.09 -9.28
CA HIS A 721 1.02 7.11 -9.59
C HIS A 721 0.72 5.79 -8.88
N VAL A 722 0.38 5.84 -7.59
CA VAL A 722 -0.10 4.67 -6.83
C VAL A 722 -1.28 4.00 -7.53
N ARG A 723 -2.28 4.78 -7.98
CA ARG A 723 -3.42 4.27 -8.76
C ARG A 723 -2.95 3.55 -10.02
N SER A 724 -2.10 4.18 -10.83
CA SER A 724 -1.60 3.60 -12.08
C SER A 724 -0.87 2.27 -11.84
N ALA A 725 -0.04 2.20 -10.80
CA ALA A 725 0.69 0.99 -10.45
C ALA A 725 -0.25 -0.15 -10.00
N ILE A 726 -1.29 0.17 -9.22
CA ILE A 726 -2.32 -0.82 -8.83
C ILE A 726 -3.09 -1.31 -10.05
N GLN A 727 -3.49 -0.41 -10.95
CA GLN A 727 -4.22 -0.76 -12.17
C GLN A 727 -3.42 -1.67 -13.09
N ASP A 728 -2.15 -1.33 -13.31
CA ASP A 728 -1.22 -2.16 -14.08
C ASP A 728 -1.10 -3.57 -13.48
N LYS A 729 -1.00 -3.65 -12.14
CA LYS A 729 -0.96 -4.92 -11.42
C LYS A 729 -2.26 -5.71 -11.57
N LEU A 730 -3.42 -5.06 -11.46
CA LEU A 730 -4.73 -5.69 -11.63
C LEU A 730 -4.92 -6.27 -13.05
N ASP A 731 -4.45 -5.56 -14.07
CA ASP A 731 -4.56 -6.02 -15.47
C ASP A 731 -3.64 -7.20 -15.77
N LYS A 732 -2.44 -7.20 -15.19
CA LYS A 732 -1.43 -8.26 -15.42
C LYS A 732 -1.59 -9.48 -14.51
N THR A 733 -2.44 -9.40 -13.49
CA THR A 733 -2.63 -10.49 -12.51
C THR A 733 -3.97 -11.18 -12.72
N GLU A 734 -3.91 -12.47 -13.01
CA GLU A 734 -5.08 -13.34 -13.05
C GLU A 734 -4.92 -14.49 -12.06
N ARG A 735 -6.04 -15.05 -11.57
CA ARG A 735 -6.06 -16.34 -10.83
C ARG A 735 -5.27 -16.35 -9.51
N VAL A 736 -5.23 -15.21 -8.83
CA VAL A 736 -4.71 -15.07 -7.46
C VAL A 736 -5.89 -14.72 -6.55
N PHE A 737 -5.80 -15.11 -5.27
CA PHE A 737 -6.85 -14.79 -4.30
C PHE A 737 -7.01 -13.27 -4.11
N ASP A 738 -5.93 -12.56 -3.75
CA ASP A 738 -5.95 -11.11 -3.60
C ASP A 738 -4.59 -10.46 -3.92
N LEU A 739 -4.57 -9.13 -4.04
CA LEU A 739 -3.39 -8.28 -4.01
C LEU A 739 -3.12 -7.77 -2.59
N GLY A 740 -1.85 -7.54 -2.26
CA GLY A 740 -1.47 -6.81 -1.07
C GLY A 740 -1.95 -5.36 -1.14
N GLN A 741 -2.20 -4.77 0.04
CA GLN A 741 -2.77 -3.43 0.16
C GLN A 741 -1.72 -2.36 0.46
N ILE A 742 -0.48 -2.76 0.74
CA ILE A 742 0.67 -1.87 0.91
C ILE A 742 1.57 -2.01 -0.29
N LEU A 743 2.01 -0.87 -0.82
CA LEU A 743 3.08 -0.80 -1.80
C LEU A 743 4.42 -0.82 -1.06
N ASP A 744 5.31 -1.71 -1.48
CA ASP A 744 6.63 -1.88 -0.85
C ASP A 744 7.63 -0.85 -1.39
N THR A 745 7.28 0.42 -1.24
CA THR A 745 8.14 1.56 -1.59
C THR A 745 9.27 1.70 -0.59
N ARG A 746 10.51 1.78 -1.12
CA ARG A 746 11.73 1.93 -0.32
C ARG A 746 12.27 3.36 -0.33
N GLU A 747 11.97 4.12 -1.38
CA GLU A 747 12.26 5.57 -1.45
C GLU A 747 11.02 6.34 -1.00
N ARG A 748 11.17 7.17 0.05
CA ARG A 748 10.07 7.92 0.68
C ARG A 748 10.57 9.28 1.14
N ARG A 749 9.65 10.21 1.42
CA ARG A 749 10.02 11.54 1.95
C ARG A 749 10.64 11.36 3.34
N ARG A 750 11.82 11.93 3.53
CA ARG A 750 12.58 11.94 4.77
C ARG A 750 12.62 13.35 5.32
N ILE A 751 12.37 13.53 6.61
CA ILE A 751 12.54 14.85 7.23
C ILE A 751 14.00 15.30 7.18
N VAL A 752 14.20 16.62 7.18
CA VAL A 752 15.46 17.21 7.64
C VAL A 752 15.40 17.30 9.16
N GLY A 753 16.12 16.39 9.83
CA GLY A 753 16.19 16.35 11.28
C GLY A 753 17.19 17.33 11.88
N GLU A 754 17.29 17.36 13.21
CA GLU A 754 18.38 18.05 13.93
C GLU A 754 19.75 17.45 13.59
N TYR A 755 19.76 16.20 13.09
CA TYR A 755 20.89 15.61 12.39
C TYR A 755 20.41 14.76 11.21
N THR A 756 21.24 14.65 10.18
CA THR A 756 21.02 13.73 9.06
C THR A 756 22.10 12.67 9.12
N LEU A 757 21.72 11.42 9.36
CA LEU A 757 22.69 10.32 9.37
C LEU A 757 23.27 10.15 7.97
N ASP A 758 24.59 10.27 7.85
CA ASP A 758 25.28 10.21 6.56
C ASP A 758 25.88 8.81 6.31
N TRP A 759 26.14 8.49 5.04
CA TRP A 759 26.86 7.26 4.67
C TRP A 759 28.24 7.20 5.33
N LEU A 760 28.92 8.34 5.46
CA LEU A 760 30.23 8.45 6.09
C LEU A 760 30.20 8.14 7.59
N ASP A 761 29.11 8.43 8.29
CA ASP A 761 28.97 8.06 9.71
C ASP A 761 28.99 6.53 9.90
N ILE A 762 28.41 5.80 8.95
CA ILE A 762 28.27 4.35 8.97
C ILE A 762 29.61 3.68 8.70
N ILE A 763 30.26 4.03 7.59
CA ILE A 763 31.53 3.38 7.19
C ILE A 763 32.68 3.73 8.14
N ASN A 764 32.66 4.92 8.75
CA ASN A 764 33.63 5.32 9.77
C ASN A 764 33.29 4.80 11.17
N ARG A 765 32.15 4.11 11.33
CA ARG A 765 31.65 3.59 12.62
C ARG A 765 31.55 4.67 13.69
N ARG A 766 31.03 5.84 13.34
CA ARG A 766 30.90 6.97 14.25
C ARG A 766 30.06 6.58 15.47
N THR A 767 30.50 7.00 16.66
CA THR A 767 29.72 6.92 17.89
C THR A 767 29.04 8.24 18.17
N PHE A 768 27.90 8.20 18.86
CA PHE A 768 27.14 9.38 19.25
C PHE A 768 26.69 9.25 20.71
N PRO A 769 26.69 10.36 21.48
CA PRO A 769 26.28 10.36 22.88
C PRO A 769 24.77 10.06 23.04
N ASP A 770 23.99 10.25 21.99
CA ASP A 770 22.53 10.14 21.98
C ASP A 770 22.02 9.02 21.06
N THR A 771 22.83 7.99 20.81
CA THR A 771 22.40 6.79 20.05
C THR A 771 21.15 6.15 20.65
N VAL A 772 20.10 5.94 19.83
CA VAL A 772 18.85 5.28 20.26
C VAL A 772 18.58 3.96 19.53
N VAL A 773 19.25 3.73 18.40
CA VAL A 773 19.19 2.46 17.67
C VAL A 773 20.56 2.14 17.09
N ARG A 774 20.94 0.87 17.13
CA ARG A 774 22.08 0.34 16.40
C ARG A 774 21.60 -0.64 15.33
N SER A 775 21.70 -0.22 14.08
CA SER A 775 21.22 -0.96 12.90
C SER A 775 22.32 -1.78 12.25
N THR A 776 21.94 -2.81 11.49
CA THR A 776 22.91 -3.54 10.66
C THR A 776 22.26 -4.09 9.38
N SER A 777 22.98 -3.97 8.28
CA SER A 777 22.61 -4.55 6.99
C SER A 777 23.83 -4.79 6.12
N ASP A 778 23.72 -5.67 5.14
CA ASP A 778 24.51 -5.51 3.92
C ASP A 778 24.04 -4.30 3.11
N TYR A 779 24.91 -3.79 2.22
CA TYR A 779 24.60 -2.61 1.41
C TYR A 779 23.61 -2.92 0.26
N ASP A 780 22.34 -3.07 0.62
CA ASP A 780 21.23 -3.40 -0.26
C ASP A 780 20.48 -2.14 -0.73
N SER A 781 21.04 -1.45 -1.73
CA SER A 781 20.55 -0.13 -2.17
C SER A 781 19.21 -0.19 -2.94
N HIS A 782 18.94 -1.27 -3.71
CA HIS A 782 17.82 -1.35 -4.67
C HIS A 782 17.65 -0.13 -5.60
N GLY A 783 18.70 0.67 -5.77
CA GLY A 783 18.70 1.91 -6.54
C GLY A 783 20.13 2.41 -6.77
N TYR A 784 20.28 3.40 -7.64
CA TYR A 784 21.59 4.01 -7.93
C TYR A 784 22.14 4.71 -6.70
N GLN A 785 23.46 4.68 -6.50
CA GLN A 785 24.13 5.41 -5.43
C GLN A 785 24.49 6.83 -5.87
N ILE A 786 24.38 7.81 -4.97
CA ILE A 786 24.63 9.21 -5.30
C ILE A 786 25.70 9.88 -4.43
N HIS A 787 25.97 9.34 -3.24
CA HIS A 787 26.94 9.91 -2.32
C HIS A 787 28.33 10.03 -3.00
N PRO A 788 29.08 11.14 -2.80
CA PRO A 788 30.38 11.35 -3.45
C PRO A 788 31.39 10.22 -3.26
N PHE A 789 31.31 9.50 -2.13
CA PHE A 789 32.08 8.26 -1.88
C PHE A 789 32.01 7.26 -3.05
N PHE A 790 30.83 7.08 -3.66
CA PHE A 790 30.63 6.14 -4.76
C PHE A 790 31.15 6.63 -6.12
N ALA A 791 31.67 7.86 -6.21
CA ALA A 791 32.47 8.28 -7.36
C ALA A 791 33.91 7.74 -7.26
N LEU A 792 34.43 7.60 -6.04
CA LEU A 792 35.82 7.22 -5.77
C LEU A 792 36.00 5.71 -5.67
N THR A 793 35.11 5.04 -4.93
CA THR A 793 35.25 3.62 -4.61
C THR A 793 33.90 2.93 -4.44
N HIS A 794 33.91 1.61 -4.34
CA HIS A 794 32.71 0.79 -4.18
C HIS A 794 32.78 -0.02 -2.89
N VAL A 795 31.60 -0.43 -2.43
CA VAL A 795 31.46 -1.31 -1.29
C VAL A 795 31.50 -2.77 -1.78
N PRO A 796 32.31 -3.65 -1.15
CA PRO A 796 32.28 -5.06 -1.50
C PRO A 796 30.90 -5.65 -1.20
N ALA A 797 30.35 -6.40 -2.16
CA ALA A 797 29.05 -7.03 -2.03
C ALA A 797 28.98 -7.91 -0.76
N ARG A 798 27.83 -7.89 -0.07
CA ARG A 798 27.56 -8.68 1.15
C ARG A 798 28.43 -8.33 2.37
N THR A 799 29.11 -7.18 2.38
CA THR A 799 29.76 -6.66 3.59
C THR A 799 28.70 -6.12 4.54
N ALA A 800 28.76 -6.55 5.81
CA ALA A 800 27.88 -6.07 6.87
C ALA A 800 28.35 -4.70 7.40
N PHE A 801 27.44 -3.74 7.44
CA PHE A 801 27.68 -2.43 8.05
C PHE A 801 26.88 -2.27 9.33
N TRP A 802 27.36 -1.39 10.20
CA TRP A 802 26.71 -1.03 11.45
C TRP A 802 26.51 0.47 11.48
N ALA A 803 25.32 0.91 11.86
CA ALA A 803 24.98 2.31 12.01
C ALA A 803 24.50 2.59 13.43
N ASN A 804 25.04 3.65 14.05
CA ASN A 804 24.52 4.19 15.31
C ASN A 804 23.61 5.37 14.95
N THR A 805 22.31 5.21 15.08
CA THR A 805 21.33 6.27 14.77
C THR A 805 21.07 7.11 16.02
N PRO A 806 21.46 8.40 16.03
CA PRO A 806 21.24 9.28 17.18
C PRO A 806 19.79 9.76 17.29
N PHE A 807 19.37 10.15 18.49
CA PHE A 807 17.99 10.60 18.79
C PHE A 807 17.60 11.81 17.93
N ARG A 808 18.54 12.73 17.69
CA ARG A 808 18.36 13.88 16.80
C ARG A 808 17.99 13.55 15.34
N CYS A 809 18.18 12.30 14.86
CA CYS A 809 17.71 11.88 13.53
C CYS A 809 16.19 11.73 13.43
N ILE A 810 15.48 11.56 14.55
CA ILE A 810 14.02 11.41 14.57
C ILE A 810 13.29 12.70 14.99
N LEU A 811 14.03 13.79 15.24
CA LEU A 811 13.48 15.10 15.60
C LEU A 811 13.52 16.03 14.37
N PRO A 812 12.38 16.42 13.78
CA PRO A 812 12.38 17.40 12.69
C PRO A 812 12.96 18.74 13.15
N LYS A 813 13.88 19.30 12.36
CA LYS A 813 14.56 20.55 12.70
C LYS A 813 13.55 21.70 12.84
N GLY A 814 13.64 22.43 13.95
CA GLY A 814 12.79 23.60 14.21
C GLY A 814 11.31 23.29 14.54
N LEU A 815 10.95 22.03 14.76
CA LEU A 815 9.59 21.62 15.13
C LEU A 815 9.59 20.79 16.42
N GLU A 816 8.77 21.15 17.39
CA GLU A 816 8.69 20.49 18.71
C GLU A 816 7.43 19.61 18.84
N GLY A 817 7.39 18.68 19.81
CA GLY A 817 6.21 17.86 20.10
C GLY A 817 5.95 16.70 19.14
N ILE A 818 6.84 16.47 18.16
CA ILE A 818 6.71 15.40 17.17
C ILE A 818 8.04 14.66 16.92
N MET A 819 7.96 13.35 16.74
CA MET A 819 9.06 12.49 16.25
C MET A 819 8.67 11.80 14.96
N VAL A 820 9.64 11.51 14.09
CA VAL A 820 9.43 10.78 12.83
C VAL A 820 10.24 9.48 12.80
N VAL A 821 9.56 8.37 12.58
CA VAL A 821 10.17 7.02 12.56
C VAL A 821 9.87 6.26 11.27
N GLY A 822 10.45 5.07 11.11
CA GLY A 822 10.33 4.30 9.87
C GLY A 822 11.24 4.90 8.78
N LEU A 823 10.85 4.79 7.52
CA LEU A 823 11.65 5.31 6.40
C LEU A 823 11.63 6.85 6.29
N GLY A 824 10.80 7.53 7.09
CA GLY A 824 10.72 8.99 7.09
C GLY A 824 11.77 9.70 7.96
N HIS A 825 12.57 8.96 8.74
CA HIS A 825 13.58 9.57 9.63
C HIS A 825 14.72 10.23 8.83
N SER A 826 15.45 11.13 9.48
CA SER A 826 16.51 11.92 8.86
C SER A 826 17.77 11.09 8.61
N ALA A 827 17.97 10.69 7.37
CA ALA A 827 19.16 10.02 6.88
C ALA A 827 19.39 10.37 5.40
N HIS A 828 20.66 10.40 4.99
CA HIS A 828 21.00 10.45 3.58
C HIS A 828 20.46 9.19 2.88
N ARG A 829 20.04 9.31 1.61
CA ARG A 829 19.41 8.17 0.92
C ARG A 829 20.30 6.94 0.82
N ASP A 830 21.61 7.14 0.67
CA ASP A 830 22.59 6.05 0.65
C ASP A 830 22.91 5.50 2.06
N ALA A 831 22.51 6.18 3.14
CA ALA A 831 22.55 5.61 4.49
C ALA A 831 21.33 4.73 4.79
N MET A 832 20.18 5.04 4.18
CA MET A 832 18.89 4.37 4.40
C MET A 832 18.92 2.84 4.19
N PRO A 833 19.63 2.26 3.20
CA PRO A 833 19.79 0.81 3.08
C PRO A 833 20.24 0.10 4.35
N ILE A 834 21.03 0.76 5.20
CA ILE A 834 21.55 0.19 6.44
C ILE A 834 20.57 0.36 7.60
N THR A 835 19.78 1.44 7.63
CA THR A 835 18.90 1.77 8.77
C THR A 835 17.44 1.41 8.58
N ARG A 836 17.03 0.92 7.40
CA ARG A 836 15.62 0.60 7.06
C ARG A 836 15.19 -0.84 7.28
N MET A 837 16.04 -1.72 7.80
CA MET A 837 15.69 -3.13 7.98
C MET A 837 14.62 -3.31 9.06
N GLN A 838 13.66 -4.21 8.86
CA GLN A 838 12.50 -4.38 9.75
C GLN A 838 12.89 -4.56 11.24
N PRO A 839 13.88 -5.41 11.61
CA PRO A 839 14.37 -5.50 12.98
C PRO A 839 14.83 -4.17 13.59
N ASP A 840 15.49 -3.34 12.79
CA ASP A 840 16.03 -2.07 13.25
C ASP A 840 14.90 -1.04 13.42
N LEU A 841 13.94 -1.03 12.49
CA LEU A 841 12.75 -0.17 12.57
C LEU A 841 11.83 -0.54 13.74
N HIS A 842 11.75 -1.82 14.11
CA HIS A 842 11.04 -2.24 15.32
C HIS A 842 11.64 -1.59 16.57
N ASN A 843 12.98 -1.65 16.67
CA ASN A 843 13.71 -1.07 17.79
C ASN A 843 13.68 0.46 17.79
N LEU A 844 13.70 1.11 16.61
CA LEU A 844 13.51 2.56 16.44
C LEU A 844 12.14 3.01 16.90
N GLY A 845 11.09 2.31 16.46
CA GLY A 845 9.73 2.54 16.89
C GLY A 845 9.59 2.43 18.40
N TYR A 846 10.09 1.34 18.98
CA TYR A 846 10.07 1.12 20.42
C TYR A 846 10.78 2.26 21.19
N ALA A 847 11.95 2.68 20.72
CA ALA A 847 12.70 3.79 21.34
C ALA A 847 11.91 5.11 21.29
N ALA A 848 11.30 5.45 20.16
CA ALA A 848 10.47 6.65 20.03
C ALA A 848 9.23 6.59 20.93
N GLY A 849 8.55 5.44 21.02
CA GLY A 849 7.42 5.26 21.94
C GLY A 849 7.81 5.43 23.41
N ALA A 850 8.96 4.89 23.80
CA ALA A 850 9.49 5.05 25.16
C ALA A 850 9.89 6.51 25.46
N ALA A 851 10.51 7.19 24.50
CA ALA A 851 10.85 8.61 24.59
C ALA A 851 9.58 9.48 24.69
N GLY A 852 8.56 9.20 23.88
CA GLY A 852 7.30 9.92 23.88
C GLY A 852 6.56 9.81 25.20
N ALA A 853 6.49 8.61 25.79
CA ALA A 853 5.93 8.43 27.12
C ALA A 853 6.74 9.16 28.21
N MET A 854 8.07 9.19 28.09
CA MET A 854 8.94 9.89 29.04
C MET A 854 8.77 11.41 28.95
N ALA A 855 8.67 11.98 27.75
CA ALA A 855 8.39 13.39 27.52
C ALA A 855 6.99 13.78 28.01
N ALA A 856 5.96 12.99 27.66
CA ALA A 856 4.59 13.23 28.10
C ALA A 856 4.43 13.19 29.62
N LYS A 857 5.12 12.27 30.31
CA LYS A 857 5.10 12.15 31.78
C LYS A 857 5.87 13.28 32.48
N SER A 858 7.03 13.66 31.94
CA SER A 858 7.87 14.71 32.55
C SER A 858 7.40 16.14 32.22
N GLY A 859 6.56 16.31 31.20
CA GLY A 859 6.16 17.63 30.70
C GLY A 859 7.26 18.37 29.94
N LYS A 860 8.43 17.76 29.75
CA LYS A 860 9.57 18.39 29.07
C LYS A 860 9.43 18.32 27.54
N PRO A 861 9.98 19.31 26.80
CA PRO A 861 10.21 19.20 25.35
C PRO A 861 11.05 17.97 24.99
N LEU A 862 10.89 17.45 23.76
CA LEU A 862 11.67 16.29 23.30
C LEU A 862 13.17 16.60 23.27
N ARG A 863 13.54 17.84 22.92
CA ARG A 863 14.94 18.30 22.88
C ARG A 863 15.61 18.41 24.25
N GLU A 864 14.82 18.50 25.32
CA GLU A 864 15.31 18.58 26.71
C GLU A 864 15.21 17.25 27.44
N LEU A 865 14.89 16.18 26.71
CA LEU A 865 14.80 14.84 27.25
C LEU A 865 16.19 14.34 27.66
N ASP A 866 16.30 13.77 28.86
CA ASP A 866 17.53 13.10 29.27
C ASP A 866 17.68 11.77 28.49
N VAL A 867 18.42 11.82 27.39
CA VAL A 867 18.65 10.68 26.51
C VAL A 867 19.44 9.58 27.23
N ARG A 868 20.25 9.88 28.27
CA ARG A 868 20.95 8.83 29.03
C ARG A 868 19.95 7.96 29.80
N VAL A 869 18.86 8.54 30.32
CA VAL A 869 17.78 7.75 30.96
C VAL A 869 17.08 6.86 29.93
N LEU A 870 16.82 7.36 28.72
CA LEU A 870 16.27 6.55 27.64
C LEU A 870 17.23 5.41 27.25
N GLN A 871 18.52 5.69 27.06
CA GLN A 871 19.53 4.69 26.72
C GLN A 871 19.66 3.62 27.80
N LYS A 872 19.65 3.97 29.09
CA LYS A 872 19.64 2.99 30.19
C LYS A 872 18.46 2.03 30.07
N HIS A 873 17.27 2.55 29.77
CA HIS A 873 16.09 1.71 29.50
C HIS A 873 16.29 0.82 28.27
N LEU A 874 16.80 1.37 27.17
CA LEU A 874 17.04 0.62 25.94
C LEU A 874 18.10 -0.48 26.11
N VAL A 875 19.11 -0.27 26.94
CA VAL A 875 20.08 -1.29 27.34
C VAL A 875 19.41 -2.36 28.20
N GLN A 876 18.58 -1.97 29.17
CA GLN A 876 17.87 -2.89 30.04
C GLN A 876 16.94 -3.84 29.26
N VAL A 877 16.25 -3.35 28.23
CA VAL A 877 15.39 -4.20 27.37
C VAL A 877 16.16 -4.92 26.26
N GLY A 878 17.48 -4.71 26.16
CA GLY A 878 18.35 -5.34 25.18
C GLY A 878 18.29 -4.76 23.76
N ASN A 879 17.71 -3.56 23.56
CA ASN A 879 17.71 -2.87 22.27
C ASN A 879 19.08 -2.27 21.92
N LEU A 880 19.86 -1.87 22.93
CA LEU A 880 21.19 -1.28 22.78
C LEU A 880 22.22 -2.04 23.64
N PRO A 881 23.51 -2.08 23.22
CA PRO A 881 24.59 -2.59 24.05
C PRO A 881 24.96 -1.59 25.15
N ALA A 882 25.54 -2.06 26.25
CA ALA A 882 25.94 -1.22 27.38
C ALA A 882 26.96 -0.11 27.02
N SER A 883 27.76 -0.31 25.96
CA SER A 883 28.77 0.67 25.51
C SER A 883 28.18 2.06 25.20
N VAL A 884 26.92 2.12 24.74
CA VAL A 884 26.29 3.40 24.37
C VAL A 884 26.17 4.38 25.54
N LEU A 885 26.22 3.88 26.78
CA LEU A 885 26.13 4.70 27.99
C LEU A 885 27.40 5.53 28.25
N THR A 886 28.52 5.13 27.63
CA THR A 886 29.82 5.80 27.72
C THR A 886 30.29 6.35 26.39
N ASP A 887 29.55 6.10 25.30
CA ASP A 887 29.87 6.67 24.00
C ASP A 887 29.77 8.21 24.05
N ASP A 888 30.78 8.86 23.48
CA ASP A 888 30.82 10.27 23.10
C ASP A 888 30.82 10.39 21.57
N ASP A 889 30.74 11.61 21.04
CA ASP A 889 30.91 11.82 19.60
C ASP A 889 32.37 11.53 19.22
N SER A 890 32.60 10.54 18.36
CA SER A 890 33.96 10.18 17.92
C SER A 890 34.58 11.20 16.94
N TYR A 891 33.89 12.31 16.67
CA TYR A 891 34.32 13.40 15.81
C TYR A 891 34.68 14.65 16.65
N PRO A 892 35.58 15.52 16.16
CA PRO A 892 36.27 15.44 14.86
C PRO A 892 37.34 14.34 14.80
N ILE A 893 37.64 13.87 13.60
CA ILE A 893 38.70 12.90 13.34
C ILE A 893 40.06 13.56 13.63
N PRO A 894 40.95 12.93 14.43
CA PRO A 894 42.27 13.49 14.70
C PRO A 894 43.07 13.75 13.42
N VAL A 895 43.66 14.94 13.30
CA VAL A 895 44.41 15.37 12.10
C VAL A 895 45.51 14.37 11.69
N GLN A 896 46.16 13.72 12.67
CA GLN A 896 47.18 12.71 12.38
C GLN A 896 46.61 11.49 11.62
N ARG A 897 45.37 11.09 11.93
CA ARG A 897 44.66 10.02 11.21
C ARG A 897 44.26 10.46 9.80
N LEU A 898 43.92 11.74 9.61
CA LEU A 898 43.68 12.31 8.28
C LEU A 898 44.97 12.33 7.43
N LYS A 899 46.13 12.71 8.00
CA LYS A 899 47.42 12.63 7.30
C LYS A 899 47.76 11.20 6.86
N GLN A 900 47.51 10.22 7.72
CA GLN A 900 47.68 8.81 7.38
C GLN A 900 46.72 8.38 6.27
N ALA A 901 45.46 8.83 6.31
CA ALA A 901 44.48 8.57 5.26
C ALA A 901 44.86 9.21 3.91
N VAL A 902 45.43 10.42 3.91
CA VAL A 902 45.98 11.03 2.67
C VAL A 902 47.10 10.16 2.11
N ALA A 903 48.07 9.74 2.92
CA ALA A 903 49.15 8.87 2.45
C ALA A 903 48.64 7.50 1.95
N ALA A 904 47.57 6.98 2.56
CA ALA A 904 46.95 5.72 2.17
C ALA A 904 46.11 5.83 0.89
N ALA A 905 45.50 6.99 0.61
CA ALA A 905 44.58 7.16 -0.52
C ALA A 905 45.22 6.83 -1.88
N ALA A 906 46.53 7.11 -2.06
CA ALA A 906 47.28 6.72 -3.26
C ALA A 906 47.25 5.20 -3.52
N LYS A 907 47.05 4.38 -2.49
CA LYS A 907 46.86 2.93 -2.58
C LYS A 907 45.38 2.61 -2.69
N ASP A 908 44.87 2.61 -3.92
CA ASP A 908 43.51 2.19 -4.27
C ASP A 908 42.39 2.88 -3.45
N TYR A 909 42.52 4.19 -3.23
CA TYR A 909 41.54 5.02 -2.52
C TYR A 909 41.32 4.58 -1.05
N ALA A 910 42.29 3.91 -0.42
CA ALA A 910 42.17 3.52 0.98
C ALA A 910 42.09 4.74 1.91
N GLY A 911 41.13 4.76 2.84
CA GLY A 911 40.99 5.83 3.83
C GLY A 911 40.22 7.06 3.34
N VAL A 912 39.73 7.09 2.09
CA VAL A 912 38.98 8.24 1.55
C VAL A 912 37.70 8.52 2.33
N GLU A 913 37.10 7.52 2.97
CA GLU A 913 35.96 7.68 3.87
C GLU A 913 36.23 8.63 5.04
N LEU A 914 37.47 8.67 5.54
CA LEU A 914 37.88 9.56 6.61
C LEU A 914 38.09 10.98 6.07
N LEU A 915 38.65 11.09 4.87
CA LEU A 915 38.93 12.38 4.22
C LEU A 915 37.64 13.11 3.83
N LEU A 916 36.69 12.38 3.23
CA LEU A 916 35.38 12.92 2.86
C LEU A 916 34.58 13.38 4.08
N ALA A 917 34.78 12.74 5.24
CA ALA A 917 34.01 13.05 6.44
C ALA A 917 34.46 14.33 7.14
N GLN A 918 35.66 14.84 6.83
CA GLN A 918 36.18 16.09 7.39
C GLN A 918 36.86 16.93 6.29
N PRO A 919 36.08 17.52 5.36
CA PRO A 919 36.64 18.24 4.20
C PRO A 919 37.54 19.43 4.58
N GLY A 920 37.18 20.17 5.63
CA GLY A 920 37.90 21.37 6.06
C GLY A 920 39.38 21.12 6.34
N ASP A 921 39.72 19.99 6.96
CA ASP A 921 41.11 19.62 7.26
C ASP A 921 41.74 18.76 6.15
N SER A 922 40.93 18.00 5.42
CA SER A 922 41.43 17.03 4.43
C SER A 922 41.81 17.68 3.11
N ILE A 923 41.07 18.69 2.65
CA ILE A 923 41.33 19.36 1.36
C ILE A 923 42.74 19.99 1.33
N PRO A 924 43.19 20.76 2.34
CA PRO A 924 44.55 21.33 2.34
C PRO A 924 45.64 20.25 2.27
N LEU A 925 45.48 19.15 3.00
CA LEU A 925 46.43 18.04 3.01
C LEU A 925 46.49 17.33 1.65
N LEU A 926 45.33 17.11 1.03
CA LEU A 926 45.22 16.52 -0.31
C LEU A 926 45.85 17.40 -1.39
N LYS A 927 45.69 18.74 -1.32
CA LYS A 927 46.34 19.67 -2.27
C LYS A 927 47.86 19.61 -2.17
N ALA A 928 48.40 19.58 -0.95
CA ALA A 928 49.84 19.44 -0.74
C ALA A 928 50.36 18.10 -1.28
N ALA A 929 49.63 17.00 -1.05
CA ALA A 929 49.98 15.68 -1.58
C ALA A 929 49.88 15.62 -3.11
N HIS A 930 48.84 16.20 -3.71
CA HIS A 930 48.68 16.32 -5.17
C HIS A 930 49.85 17.06 -5.81
N ALA A 931 50.25 18.20 -5.23
CA ALA A 931 51.36 19.00 -5.72
C ALA A 931 52.69 18.22 -5.73
N ALA A 932 52.92 17.38 -4.72
CA ALA A 932 54.13 16.57 -4.58
C ALA A 932 54.11 15.26 -5.40
N ALA A 933 52.93 14.76 -5.76
CA ALA A 933 52.76 13.47 -6.43
C ALA A 933 52.91 13.55 -7.95
N LYS A 934 53.17 12.39 -8.58
CA LYS A 934 53.26 12.20 -10.04
C LYS A 934 52.46 10.97 -10.48
N GLY A 935 52.19 10.86 -11.78
CA GLY A 935 51.58 9.68 -12.38
C GLY A 935 50.23 9.32 -11.76
N ARG A 936 50.03 8.04 -11.43
CA ARG A 936 48.77 7.50 -10.91
C ARG A 936 48.35 8.17 -9.59
N ASP A 937 49.28 8.37 -8.67
CA ASP A 937 48.99 8.92 -7.34
C ASP A 937 48.47 10.36 -7.45
N ARG A 938 49.07 11.15 -8.34
CA ARG A 938 48.61 12.51 -8.64
C ARG A 938 47.17 12.52 -9.13
N LEU A 939 46.82 11.63 -10.06
CA LEU A 939 45.45 11.51 -10.54
C LEU A 939 44.48 11.09 -9.43
N ILE A 940 44.88 10.17 -8.55
CA ILE A 940 44.04 9.74 -7.42
C ILE A 940 43.74 10.92 -6.51
N TYR A 941 44.74 11.72 -6.12
CA TYR A 941 44.51 12.90 -5.30
C TYR A 941 43.61 13.93 -5.99
N ALA A 942 43.82 14.18 -7.29
CA ALA A 942 42.96 15.05 -8.08
C ALA A 942 41.51 14.52 -8.13
N HIS A 943 41.33 13.21 -8.27
CA HIS A 943 40.01 12.58 -8.29
C HIS A 943 39.29 12.72 -6.94
N VAL A 944 40.00 12.49 -5.82
CA VAL A 944 39.46 12.67 -4.46
C VAL A 944 39.07 14.14 -4.23
N LEU A 945 39.94 15.09 -4.58
CA LEU A 945 39.65 16.53 -4.51
C LEU A 945 38.42 16.90 -5.34
N ALA A 946 38.32 16.38 -6.57
CA ALA A 946 37.18 16.63 -7.44
C ALA A 946 35.87 16.09 -6.86
N ALA A 947 35.88 14.89 -6.27
CA ALA A 947 34.70 14.33 -5.59
C ALA A 947 34.27 15.15 -4.36
N MET A 948 35.20 15.88 -3.74
CA MET A 948 34.92 16.83 -2.65
C MET A 948 34.46 18.21 -3.15
N GLY A 949 34.35 18.40 -4.47
CA GLY A 949 33.97 19.67 -5.09
C GLY A 949 35.13 20.66 -5.29
N ASP A 950 36.38 20.26 -5.07
CA ASP A 950 37.55 21.10 -5.28
C ASP A 950 38.18 20.87 -6.67
N ALA A 951 38.42 21.94 -7.42
CA ALA A 951 38.90 21.87 -8.81
C ALA A 951 40.43 21.70 -8.95
N THR A 952 41.18 21.53 -7.86
CA THR A 952 42.63 21.32 -7.92
C THR A 952 42.93 20.00 -8.63
N GLY A 953 43.73 20.06 -9.71
CA GLY A 953 44.05 18.88 -10.53
C GLY A 953 42.95 18.49 -11.54
N ILE A 954 41.96 19.34 -11.81
CA ILE A 954 40.88 19.01 -12.75
C ILE A 954 41.40 18.64 -14.16
N GLU A 955 42.50 19.24 -14.61
CA GLU A 955 43.15 18.87 -15.89
C GLU A 955 43.63 17.42 -15.89
N ASP A 956 44.15 16.92 -14.77
CA ASP A 956 44.55 15.53 -14.61
C ASP A 956 43.31 14.60 -14.79
N VAL A 957 42.17 14.98 -14.20
CA VAL A 957 40.89 14.27 -14.33
C VAL A 957 40.37 14.30 -15.77
N CYS A 958 40.40 15.45 -16.44
CA CYS A 958 39.95 15.62 -17.82
C CYS A 958 40.78 14.77 -18.79
N ASN A 959 42.10 14.80 -18.65
CA ASN A 959 43.02 14.00 -19.44
C ASN A 959 42.76 12.50 -19.24
N ALA A 960 42.48 12.08 -18.00
CA ALA A 960 42.13 10.70 -17.70
C ALA A 960 40.78 10.29 -18.33
N ILE A 961 39.76 11.16 -18.34
CA ILE A 961 38.48 10.91 -19.02
C ILE A 961 38.71 10.71 -20.52
N LEU A 962 39.47 11.61 -21.15
CA LEU A 962 39.79 11.55 -22.59
C LEU A 962 40.60 10.30 -22.98
N ALA A 963 41.46 9.82 -22.09
CA ALA A 963 42.25 8.60 -22.28
C ALA A 963 41.45 7.30 -22.06
N GLY A 964 40.17 7.38 -21.68
CA GLY A 964 39.32 6.22 -21.40
C GLY A 964 39.34 5.73 -19.94
N GLY A 965 39.90 6.53 -19.02
CA GLY A 965 39.99 6.26 -17.58
C GLY A 965 41.15 5.35 -17.19
N VAL A 966 41.92 5.75 -16.18
CA VAL A 966 43.06 4.97 -15.65
C VAL A 966 42.55 3.70 -14.95
N VAL A 967 43.16 2.57 -15.30
CA VAL A 967 43.05 1.19 -14.77
C VAL A 967 41.97 0.29 -15.40
N LYS A 968 42.38 -0.46 -16.45
CA LYS A 968 41.73 -1.70 -16.95
C LYS A 968 41.58 -2.81 -15.87
N GLU A 969 42.13 -2.63 -14.68
CA GLU A 969 42.13 -3.61 -13.57
C GLU A 969 41.27 -3.24 -12.35
N VAL A 970 40.61 -2.08 -12.31
CA VAL A 970 39.54 -1.83 -11.32
C VAL A 970 38.23 -2.03 -12.06
N ARG A 971 37.59 -3.17 -11.79
CA ARG A 971 36.32 -3.64 -12.36
C ARG A 971 35.38 -2.49 -12.75
N LYS A 972 34.70 -2.61 -13.90
CA LYS A 972 33.55 -1.78 -14.32
C LYS A 972 32.78 -1.23 -13.09
N GLY A 973 33.05 0.03 -12.70
CA GLY A 973 32.63 0.57 -11.39
C GLY A 973 33.47 1.74 -10.88
N ALA A 974 33.15 2.21 -9.66
CA ALA A 974 33.75 3.37 -8.98
C ALA A 974 35.28 3.32 -8.96
N GLY A 975 35.92 4.44 -9.33
CA GLY A 975 37.35 4.55 -9.64
C GLY A 975 37.69 4.51 -11.14
N GLY A 976 36.77 4.04 -12.00
CA GLY A 976 36.88 4.09 -13.47
C GLY A 976 36.30 5.37 -14.10
N ILE A 977 36.12 5.36 -15.43
CA ILE A 977 35.66 6.54 -16.20
C ILE A 977 34.37 7.18 -15.67
N TYR A 978 33.39 6.38 -15.23
CA TYR A 978 32.13 6.88 -14.64
C TYR A 978 32.38 7.72 -13.37
N GLY A 979 33.29 7.24 -12.52
CA GLY A 979 33.66 7.91 -11.27
C GLY A 979 34.33 9.26 -11.54
N LEU A 980 35.28 9.28 -12.46
CA LEU A 980 35.98 10.50 -12.90
C LEU A 980 35.00 11.56 -13.44
N ILE A 981 34.05 11.15 -14.29
CA ILE A 981 33.03 12.07 -14.83
C ILE A 981 32.15 12.62 -13.71
N ARG A 982 31.70 11.78 -12.77
CA ARG A 982 30.90 12.25 -11.63
C ARG A 982 31.69 13.21 -10.74
N ALA A 983 32.95 12.88 -10.43
CA ALA A 983 33.83 13.74 -9.64
C ALA A 983 34.05 15.11 -10.32
N ALA A 984 34.32 15.12 -11.63
CA ALA A 984 34.40 16.37 -12.39
C ALA A 984 33.11 17.19 -12.29
N GLY A 985 31.94 16.54 -12.36
CA GLY A 985 30.65 17.18 -12.14
C GLY A 985 30.49 17.86 -10.78
N PHE A 986 31.03 17.27 -9.69
CA PHE A 986 30.97 17.87 -8.36
C PHE A 986 31.76 19.18 -8.25
N THR A 987 32.84 19.36 -9.03
CA THR A 987 33.64 20.60 -9.05
C THR A 987 32.93 21.80 -9.67
N ARG A 988 31.94 21.56 -10.55
CA ARG A 988 31.30 22.57 -11.40
C ARG A 988 32.27 23.37 -12.29
N ASP A 989 33.49 22.85 -12.53
CA ASP A 989 34.51 23.52 -13.34
C ASP A 989 34.28 23.31 -14.84
N LYS A 990 34.23 24.41 -15.59
CA LYS A 990 33.96 24.41 -17.03
C LYS A 990 35.03 23.70 -17.87
N ARG A 991 36.27 23.59 -17.37
CA ARG A 991 37.36 22.90 -18.07
C ARG A 991 37.05 21.42 -18.34
N ALA A 992 36.16 20.81 -17.55
CA ALA A 992 35.75 19.42 -17.75
C ALA A 992 34.73 19.20 -18.86
N VAL A 993 34.07 20.25 -19.36
CA VAL A 993 32.94 20.13 -20.30
C VAL A 993 33.37 19.46 -21.60
N GLU A 994 34.49 19.88 -22.19
CA GLU A 994 34.97 19.30 -23.46
C GLU A 994 35.20 17.78 -23.34
N ALA A 995 35.88 17.36 -22.27
CA ALA A 995 36.18 15.95 -22.02
C ALA A 995 34.89 15.11 -21.87
N ILE A 996 33.91 15.63 -21.11
CA ILE A 996 32.64 14.92 -20.86
C ILE A 996 31.76 14.92 -22.11
N VAL A 997 31.70 16.03 -22.86
CA VAL A 997 30.95 16.11 -24.13
C VAL A 997 31.45 15.10 -25.14
N ARG A 998 32.78 14.91 -25.24
CA ARG A 998 33.36 13.90 -26.13
C ARG A 998 32.91 12.48 -25.78
N VAL A 999 32.85 12.15 -24.49
CA VAL A 999 32.33 10.85 -24.02
C VAL A 999 30.83 10.73 -24.26
N ALA A 1000 30.06 11.79 -23.99
CA ALA A 1000 28.62 11.83 -24.22
C ALA A 1000 28.24 11.73 -25.71
N GLY A 1001 29.13 12.15 -26.62
CA GLY A 1001 28.94 12.04 -28.06
C GLY A 1001 29.23 10.65 -28.65
N ASP A 1002 29.81 9.73 -27.87
CA ASP A 1002 30.10 8.36 -28.32
C ASP A 1002 28.80 7.56 -28.51
N PRO A 1003 28.56 6.93 -29.69
CA PRO A 1003 27.36 6.13 -29.93
C PRO A 1003 27.13 4.98 -28.92
N GLY A 1004 28.20 4.48 -28.30
CA GLY A 1004 28.17 3.44 -27.27
C GLY A 1004 27.55 3.90 -25.95
N VAL A 1005 27.52 5.21 -25.67
CA VAL A 1005 27.01 5.76 -24.39
C VAL A 1005 25.54 5.38 -24.15
N LEU A 1006 24.73 5.30 -25.21
CA LEU A 1006 23.32 4.93 -25.11
C LEU A 1006 23.10 3.48 -24.68
N LYS A 1007 24.09 2.61 -24.90
CA LYS A 1007 24.07 1.20 -24.47
C LYS A 1007 24.63 1.04 -23.04
N ASP A 1008 25.28 2.05 -22.49
CA ASP A 1008 25.87 2.07 -21.15
C ASP A 1008 25.14 3.05 -20.23
N SER A 1009 24.07 2.56 -19.61
CA SER A 1009 23.20 3.34 -18.70
C SER A 1009 23.96 4.07 -17.57
N PRO A 1010 24.94 3.43 -16.88
CA PRO A 1010 25.83 4.14 -15.95
C PRO A 1010 26.61 5.31 -16.58
N LEU A 1011 27.18 5.15 -17.77
CA LEU A 1011 27.91 6.23 -18.46
C LEU A 1011 27.02 7.41 -18.80
N LEU A 1012 25.86 7.11 -19.37
CA LEU A 1012 24.89 8.12 -19.75
C LEU A 1012 24.42 8.93 -18.54
N ARG A 1013 24.11 8.26 -17.41
CA ARG A 1013 23.77 8.96 -16.16
C ARG A 1013 24.92 9.82 -15.66
N ALA A 1014 26.15 9.30 -15.64
CA ALA A 1014 27.30 10.05 -15.16
C ALA A 1014 27.53 11.32 -16.00
N ALA A 1015 27.45 11.21 -17.33
CA ALA A 1015 27.59 12.34 -18.25
C ALA A 1015 26.45 13.36 -18.07
N ALA A 1016 25.19 12.93 -18.06
CA ALA A 1016 24.05 13.81 -17.85
C ALA A 1016 24.12 14.53 -16.50
N PHE A 1017 24.47 13.80 -15.43
CA PHE A 1017 24.71 14.37 -14.10
C PHE A 1017 25.79 15.46 -14.14
N ALA A 1018 26.97 15.13 -14.65
CA ALA A 1018 28.11 16.04 -14.60
C ALA A 1018 27.89 17.29 -15.46
N LEU A 1019 27.41 17.12 -16.70
CA LEU A 1019 27.10 18.24 -17.60
C LEU A 1019 25.99 19.13 -17.00
N GLY A 1020 24.91 18.53 -16.49
CA GLY A 1020 23.83 19.27 -15.87
C GLY A 1020 24.24 20.03 -14.62
N ARG A 1021 25.20 19.51 -13.83
CA ARG A 1021 25.70 20.17 -12.61
C ARG A 1021 26.68 21.31 -12.93
N ILE A 1022 27.47 21.20 -14.01
CA ILE A 1022 28.33 22.28 -14.52
C ILE A 1022 27.48 23.38 -15.18
N GLY A 1023 26.44 23.00 -15.93
CA GLY A 1023 25.47 23.93 -16.53
C GLY A 1023 26.04 24.77 -17.68
N ASP A 1024 27.04 24.27 -18.41
CA ASP A 1024 27.68 25.04 -19.50
C ASP A 1024 26.93 24.89 -20.84
N PRO A 1025 26.62 26.00 -21.56
CA PRO A 1025 25.95 25.96 -22.85
C PRO A 1025 26.61 25.14 -23.95
N ALA A 1026 27.93 24.90 -23.87
CA ALA A 1026 28.62 24.04 -24.84
C ALA A 1026 28.11 22.57 -24.80
N ALA A 1027 27.49 22.14 -23.70
CA ALA A 1027 26.94 20.79 -23.55
C ALA A 1027 25.53 20.62 -24.14
N ALA A 1028 24.81 21.71 -24.44
CA ALA A 1028 23.42 21.64 -24.89
C ALA A 1028 23.24 20.83 -26.20
N PRO A 1029 24.09 20.96 -27.24
CA PRO A 1029 23.92 20.19 -28.48
C PRO A 1029 23.97 18.67 -28.29
N VAL A 1030 24.94 18.17 -27.52
CA VAL A 1030 25.09 16.72 -27.28
C VAL A 1030 23.95 16.18 -26.41
N LEU A 1031 23.50 16.94 -25.41
CA LEU A 1031 22.36 16.54 -24.56
C LEU A 1031 21.06 16.51 -25.36
N ALA A 1032 20.84 17.46 -26.28
CA ALA A 1032 19.69 17.49 -27.17
C ALA A 1032 19.67 16.30 -28.14
N ASP A 1033 20.83 15.94 -28.70
CA ASP A 1033 20.98 14.76 -29.55
C ASP A 1033 20.74 13.45 -28.78
N LEU A 1034 21.30 13.32 -27.56
CA LEU A 1034 21.05 12.18 -26.68
C LEU A 1034 19.57 12.04 -26.33
N LEU A 1035 18.91 13.14 -25.95
CA LEU A 1035 17.49 13.13 -25.60
C LEU A 1035 16.63 12.71 -26.81
N ALA A 1036 16.96 13.19 -28.01
CA ALA A 1036 16.27 12.79 -29.23
C ALA A 1036 16.44 11.28 -29.52
N LYS A 1037 17.65 10.74 -29.35
CA LYS A 1037 17.94 9.31 -29.54
C LYS A 1037 17.29 8.40 -28.50
N LEU A 1038 17.11 8.87 -27.27
CA LEU A 1038 16.36 8.17 -26.22
C LEU A 1038 14.86 8.07 -26.55
N GLY A 1039 14.36 8.99 -27.38
CA GLY A 1039 12.97 9.00 -27.83
C GLY A 1039 11.99 9.54 -26.76
N PRO A 1040 10.67 9.40 -26.99
CA PRO A 1040 9.66 9.96 -26.11
C PRO A 1040 9.69 9.33 -24.70
N PRO A 1041 9.13 10.02 -23.68
CA PRO A 1041 8.98 9.48 -22.34
C PRO A 1041 8.24 8.14 -22.35
N ARG A 1042 8.71 7.20 -21.53
CA ARG A 1042 8.09 5.88 -21.27
C ARG A 1042 8.24 5.59 -19.79
N GLU A 1043 7.45 4.66 -19.26
CA GLU A 1043 7.45 4.32 -17.83
C GLU A 1043 8.86 3.98 -17.30
N ASN A 1044 9.27 4.60 -16.20
CA ASN A 1044 10.59 4.50 -15.57
C ASN A 1044 11.78 4.99 -16.43
N HIS A 1045 11.58 5.94 -17.35
CA HIS A 1045 12.65 6.43 -18.25
C HIS A 1045 13.58 7.46 -17.58
N ILE A 1046 14.28 7.06 -16.51
CA ILE A 1046 15.12 7.95 -15.69
C ILE A 1046 16.26 8.60 -16.50
N GLN A 1047 16.84 7.89 -17.48
CA GLN A 1047 17.91 8.43 -18.32
C GLN A 1047 17.42 9.63 -19.16
N GLY A 1048 16.23 9.52 -19.76
CA GLY A 1048 15.59 10.62 -20.49
C GLY A 1048 15.33 11.82 -19.58
N LEU A 1049 14.82 11.57 -18.36
CA LEU A 1049 14.59 12.62 -17.37
C LEU A 1049 15.88 13.36 -17.00
N MET A 1050 16.94 12.63 -16.64
CA MET A 1050 18.23 13.24 -16.28
C MET A 1050 18.83 14.02 -17.44
N THR A 1051 18.73 13.50 -18.67
CA THR A 1051 19.25 14.16 -19.87
C THR A 1051 18.46 15.44 -20.16
N ALA A 1052 17.13 15.42 -20.01
CA ALA A 1052 16.28 16.60 -20.18
C ALA A 1052 16.57 17.68 -19.12
N VAL A 1053 16.71 17.29 -17.85
CA VAL A 1053 17.08 18.23 -16.78
C VAL A 1053 18.46 18.83 -17.01
N ALA A 1054 19.43 18.01 -17.41
CA ALA A 1054 20.77 18.50 -17.76
C ALA A 1054 20.71 19.49 -18.93
N LEU A 1055 19.92 19.19 -19.98
CA LEU A 1055 19.75 20.08 -21.12
C LEU A 1055 19.12 21.42 -20.71
N LEU A 1056 18.13 21.42 -19.82
CA LEU A 1056 17.55 22.65 -19.28
C LEU A 1056 18.58 23.49 -18.53
N ARG A 1057 19.41 22.86 -17.68
CA ARG A 1057 20.48 23.55 -16.93
C ARG A 1057 21.57 24.11 -17.86
N CYS A 1058 21.85 23.47 -18.98
CA CYS A 1058 22.83 23.93 -19.98
C CYS A 1058 22.23 24.91 -21.02
N GLY A 1059 20.91 25.10 -21.06
CA GLY A 1059 20.25 26.02 -22.00
C GLY A 1059 19.58 25.31 -23.19
N ASP A 1060 18.32 24.91 -23.00
CA ASP A 1060 17.45 24.24 -23.98
C ASP A 1060 16.95 25.20 -25.08
N ARG A 1061 17.84 25.62 -25.99
CA ARG A 1061 17.54 26.62 -27.04
C ARG A 1061 16.41 26.20 -27.99
N GLU A 1062 16.27 24.92 -28.25
CA GLU A 1062 15.26 24.36 -29.17
C GLU A 1062 13.99 23.90 -28.46
N GLY A 1063 13.91 24.05 -27.13
CA GLY A 1063 12.75 23.63 -26.33
C GLY A 1063 12.54 22.11 -26.25
N LYS A 1064 13.53 21.30 -26.62
CA LYS A 1064 13.43 19.83 -26.68
C LYS A 1064 13.23 19.21 -25.31
N ALA A 1065 13.99 19.64 -24.30
CA ALA A 1065 13.82 19.14 -22.94
C ALA A 1065 12.49 19.59 -22.34
N LYS A 1066 12.08 20.84 -22.60
CA LYS A 1066 10.76 21.34 -22.20
C LYS A 1066 9.63 20.48 -22.76
N VAL A 1067 9.63 20.21 -24.06
CA VAL A 1067 8.62 19.36 -24.72
C VAL A 1067 8.66 17.94 -24.16
N TRP A 1068 9.85 17.38 -23.96
CA TRP A 1068 10.00 16.03 -23.40
C TRP A 1068 9.43 15.93 -21.97
N LEU A 1069 9.71 16.91 -21.10
CA LEU A 1069 9.17 16.94 -19.75
C LEU A 1069 7.66 17.20 -19.71
N GLU A 1070 7.12 17.99 -20.64
CA GLU A 1070 5.66 18.17 -20.80
C GLU A 1070 4.98 16.86 -21.20
N GLN A 1071 5.57 16.12 -22.14
CA GLN A 1071 5.11 14.78 -22.52
C GLN A 1071 5.19 13.81 -21.33
N CYS A 1072 6.24 13.91 -20.51
CA CYS A 1072 6.41 13.11 -19.30
C CYS A 1072 5.33 13.45 -18.26
N ALA A 1073 5.04 14.74 -18.07
CA ALA A 1073 3.98 15.24 -17.18
C ALA A 1073 2.57 14.79 -17.62
N ALA A 1074 2.36 14.54 -18.91
CA ALA A 1074 1.12 13.99 -19.46
C ALA A 1074 1.02 12.45 -19.33
N SER A 1075 2.09 11.77 -18.91
CA SER A 1075 2.16 10.31 -18.83
C SER A 1075 1.95 9.78 -17.40
N SER A 1076 2.03 8.45 -17.22
CA SER A 1076 2.06 7.82 -15.90
C SER A 1076 3.28 8.23 -15.06
N ASP A 1077 4.38 8.66 -15.69
CA ASP A 1077 5.63 9.10 -15.07
C ASP A 1077 5.63 10.58 -14.62
N ALA A 1078 4.47 11.25 -14.64
CA ALA A 1078 4.32 12.68 -14.33
C ALA A 1078 4.96 13.11 -13.00
N THR A 1079 5.11 12.18 -12.06
CA THR A 1079 5.72 12.44 -10.76
C THR A 1079 7.21 12.77 -10.84
N LEU A 1080 7.95 12.09 -11.71
CA LEU A 1080 9.37 12.35 -11.91
C LEU A 1080 9.57 13.69 -12.63
N ALA A 1081 8.69 14.03 -13.57
CA ALA A 1081 8.66 15.38 -14.16
C ALA A 1081 8.40 16.46 -13.10
N ARG A 1082 7.46 16.24 -12.17
CA ARG A 1082 7.20 17.17 -11.04
C ARG A 1082 8.47 17.45 -10.24
N VAL A 1083 9.16 16.40 -9.81
CA VAL A 1083 10.40 16.55 -9.06
C VAL A 1083 11.41 17.33 -9.89
N ALA A 1084 11.55 16.99 -11.18
CA ALA A 1084 12.46 17.70 -12.07
C ALA A 1084 12.15 19.20 -12.17
N TRP A 1085 10.88 19.59 -12.34
CA TRP A 1085 10.46 20.99 -12.38
C TRP A 1085 10.72 21.72 -11.06
N GLN A 1086 10.38 21.08 -9.92
CA GLN A 1086 10.64 21.62 -8.58
C GLN A 1086 12.14 21.83 -8.33
N ALA A 1087 12.97 20.86 -8.69
CA ALA A 1087 14.42 20.93 -8.56
C ALA A 1087 15.06 22.01 -9.46
N LEU A 1088 14.36 22.43 -10.51
CA LEU A 1088 14.79 23.51 -11.40
C LEU A 1088 14.27 24.89 -10.97
N GLY A 1089 13.45 24.98 -9.91
CA GLY A 1089 12.81 26.24 -9.50
C GLY A 1089 11.86 26.80 -10.56
N ILE A 1090 11.42 25.96 -11.50
CA ILE A 1090 10.51 26.34 -12.56
C ILE A 1090 9.10 26.03 -12.06
N ASP A 1091 8.46 27.04 -11.47
CA ASP A 1091 7.06 27.01 -11.10
C ASP A 1091 6.24 27.12 -12.40
N ARG A 1092 5.90 25.97 -12.96
CA ARG A 1092 5.29 25.85 -14.29
C ARG A 1092 3.81 26.00 -14.20
#